data_AF-A0AB33JVC9-F1
#
_entry.id   AF-A0AB33JVC9-F1
#
_cell.length_a   1.000
_cell.length_b   1.000
_cell.length_c   1.000
_cell.angle_alpha   90.00
_cell.angle_beta   90.00
_cell.angle_gamma   90.00
#
_symmetry.space_group_name_H-M   'P 1'
#
loop_
_entity.id
_entity.type
_entity.pdbx_description
1 polymer ?
#
loop_
_entity_poly.entity_id
_entity_poly.type
_entity_poly.pdbx_seq_one_letter_code
_entity_poly.pdbx_strand_id
1 'polypeptide(L)'
;MLTGMAAMTVAAAVWPTLATPARAAGSPPQPLPLPPLRIPASDLGVEQQPDEKIRWLQDAKLGMFIHWGVYSGPARGEWYMENSAVTPENYRKYVTDVTGEQFTASAYHPSDWAQLAKDMGAKYTVLTARHHEGFALWPSTHPNAWHAGQAPLQRDFVGQYVSAVRDAGLRVGLYYSPLSWRYPGYYDVTGTNCLPNSWGYTTDPAHKENARIMKNEVYQQVKELVTQYGRLDDFWWDGGWLGQQGSDADGAFFWEPGKYRDPANAWPVDAAHGDTDPATGKPLGLTGLVRKHQPDIVTTLRSGWIGDYASEEGSAVPTGAIRTGKVAEKCFSIGGSWGYNPSAGVMSFAATMNVLVNAWVRNMTCLLNVGPDRTGAVPADQAAVVRRVGSFLTTCGQAVYGTRGGPWEPVDGQYGFTCRDTTFYVHLLPGYVGTSFTTPSTGDARVTRVFDVATGTDLPYTTGDDGRVAITGVNRTRSPEDSVVGVTLDRTVQPADIAAGRTATASSEETSRGNTAAMAVDGSTATRWTASDGTTGQWLKVDLGSQRSLTGTRVVWESAGTNYRYRIEGSTDNATWSTLADLTATTGTGQVQVSVFRAQARYVRVTVTGLPSGAWASIRSLEVYDRPFGGDTGTYRLVNRRSGKVLDVGNASTADGAAVIQWPSSGGTNQQWKLLPNADGSFRLANVRSGKVLESPGGSAQGAGLDQWTDDGGTNQSWKLVPSQAGGYHQLVNVRTGWCADVKDASTADAATVIQWPPTGGSNQDWQLLAL
;
A
#
# COMPACT_ATOMS: atom_id res chain seq x y z
N MET A 1 -10.64 -36.47 52.91
CA MET A 1 -9.29 -35.91 53.09
C MET A 1 -8.34 -36.65 52.17
N LEU A 2 -7.52 -35.89 51.43
CA LEU A 2 -6.25 -36.29 50.80
C LEU A 2 -5.40 -37.13 51.80
N THR A 3 -4.44 -38.00 51.48
CA THR A 3 -3.55 -38.23 50.31
C THR A 3 -2.67 -39.44 50.67
N GLY A 4 -2.06 -40.13 49.69
CA GLY A 4 -0.88 -40.97 50.00
C GLY A 4 -0.36 -41.90 48.90
N MET A 5 0.49 -41.33 48.03
CA MET A 5 1.70 -41.90 47.38
C MET A 5 1.73 -43.29 46.71
N ALA A 6 2.19 -43.29 45.45
CA ALA A 6 3.23 -44.15 44.83
C ALA A 6 3.20 -43.90 43.31
N ALA A 7 4.22 -44.04 42.47
CA ALA A 7 5.66 -44.18 42.53
C ALA A 7 6.16 -43.91 41.09
N MET A 8 7.42 -43.50 40.92
CA MET A 8 8.07 -43.33 39.61
C MET A 8 8.33 -44.66 38.91
N THR A 9 8.10 -44.70 37.59
CA THR A 9 8.87 -45.52 36.65
C THR A 9 9.08 -44.74 35.34
N VAL A 10 10.35 -44.69 34.91
CA VAL A 10 10.82 -44.10 33.66
C VAL A 10 10.65 -45.13 32.54
N ALA A 11 9.99 -44.74 31.45
CA ALA A 11 10.00 -45.48 30.19
C ALA A 11 10.49 -44.56 29.07
N ALA A 12 11.54 -44.99 28.38
CA ALA A 12 12.11 -44.33 27.22
C ALA A 12 11.13 -44.37 26.04
N ALA A 13 10.82 -43.20 25.47
CA ALA A 13 10.09 -43.09 24.21
C ALA A 13 11.08 -42.83 23.07
N VAL A 14 11.16 -43.82 22.18
CA VAL A 14 11.84 -43.76 20.88
C VAL A 14 11.12 -42.73 20.02
N TRP A 15 11.85 -41.75 19.47
CA TRP A 15 11.30 -40.79 18.51
C TRP A 15 11.11 -41.50 17.16
N PRO A 16 9.96 -41.41 16.49
CA PRO A 16 9.88 -41.83 15.11
C PRO A 16 10.59 -40.80 14.26
N THR A 17 11.66 -41.22 13.58
CA THR A 17 12.19 -40.54 12.41
C THR A 17 11.09 -40.45 11.36
N LEU A 18 10.53 -39.26 11.16
CA LEU A 18 9.67 -38.98 10.03
C LEU A 18 10.49 -39.11 8.76
N ALA A 19 10.37 -40.26 8.09
CA ALA A 19 10.77 -40.38 6.70
C ALA A 19 10.00 -39.33 5.89
N THR A 20 10.74 -38.49 5.16
CA THR A 20 10.16 -37.63 4.11
C THR A 20 9.43 -38.51 3.11
N PRO A 21 8.11 -38.37 2.90
CA PRO A 21 7.50 -38.99 1.75
C PRO A 21 8.06 -38.29 0.52
N ALA A 22 8.75 -39.07 -0.32
CA ALA A 22 9.10 -38.69 -1.67
C ALA A 22 7.84 -38.16 -2.34
N ARG A 23 7.90 -36.91 -2.82
CA ARG A 23 6.79 -36.29 -3.55
C ARG A 23 6.56 -37.16 -4.80
N ALA A 24 5.44 -37.88 -4.84
CA ALA A 24 4.93 -38.41 -6.09
C ALA A 24 4.85 -37.24 -7.09
N ALA A 25 5.11 -37.51 -8.36
CA ALA A 25 5.04 -36.53 -9.45
C ALA A 25 3.57 -36.10 -9.70
N GLY A 26 2.96 -35.43 -8.72
CA GLY A 26 1.75 -34.65 -8.87
C GLY A 26 2.07 -33.28 -9.45
N SER A 27 1.09 -32.73 -10.15
CA SER A 27 1.07 -31.50 -10.96
C SER A 27 2.17 -30.45 -10.69
N PRO A 28 2.68 -29.77 -11.73
CA PRO A 28 3.67 -28.72 -11.56
C PRO A 28 3.17 -27.68 -10.53
N PRO A 29 4.03 -27.20 -9.60
CA PRO A 29 3.60 -26.26 -8.57
C PRO A 29 2.98 -25.02 -9.23
N GLN A 30 1.80 -24.65 -8.74
CA GLN A 30 1.09 -23.47 -9.23
C GLN A 30 1.91 -22.20 -8.95
N PRO A 31 1.91 -21.21 -9.86
CA PRO A 31 2.62 -19.96 -9.65
C PRO A 31 2.09 -19.23 -8.42
N LEU A 32 2.98 -18.89 -7.52
CA LEU A 32 2.67 -18.10 -6.32
C LEU A 32 2.79 -16.61 -6.62
N PRO A 33 1.95 -15.75 -6.03
CA PRO A 33 2.00 -14.32 -6.30
C PRO A 33 3.26 -13.67 -5.71
N LEU A 34 3.91 -12.82 -6.48
CA LEU A 34 4.90 -11.88 -5.93
C LEU A 34 4.22 -10.65 -5.34
N PRO A 35 4.56 -10.24 -4.11
CA PRO A 35 4.10 -8.96 -3.58
C PRO A 35 4.72 -7.82 -4.40
N PRO A 36 3.95 -6.81 -4.85
CA PRO A 36 4.54 -5.66 -5.53
C PRO A 36 5.45 -4.87 -4.58
N LEU A 37 6.54 -4.32 -5.13
CA LEU A 37 7.53 -3.57 -4.37
C LEU A 37 7.11 -2.10 -4.25
N ARG A 38 7.38 -1.50 -3.09
CA ARG A 38 7.40 -0.04 -2.94
C ARG A 38 8.77 0.45 -3.37
N ILE A 39 8.80 1.47 -4.22
CA ILE A 39 10.04 2.12 -4.65
C ILE A 39 9.95 3.57 -4.18
N PRO A 40 10.84 4.03 -3.28
CA PRO A 40 10.83 5.41 -2.83
C PRO A 40 10.91 6.38 -4.02
N ALA A 41 9.97 7.31 -4.07
CA ALA A 41 9.94 8.35 -5.09
C ALA A 41 10.56 9.65 -4.57
N SER A 42 11.20 10.39 -5.48
CA SER A 42 11.65 11.76 -5.23
C SER A 42 10.63 12.75 -5.79
N ASP A 43 10.28 13.76 -5.00
CA ASP A 43 9.38 14.83 -5.41
C ASP A 43 9.74 16.11 -4.65
N LEU A 44 9.61 17.26 -5.32
CA LEU A 44 10.01 18.57 -4.81
C LEU A 44 11.41 18.55 -4.12
N GLY A 45 12.35 17.77 -4.65
CA GLY A 45 13.71 17.65 -4.10
C GLY A 45 13.84 16.88 -2.78
N VAL A 46 12.77 16.26 -2.27
CA VAL A 46 12.77 15.36 -1.11
C VAL A 46 12.41 13.94 -1.55
N GLU A 47 13.12 12.95 -1.04
CA GLU A 47 12.80 11.53 -1.26
C GLU A 47 11.89 10.99 -0.15
N GLN A 48 10.95 10.12 -0.52
CA GLN A 48 10.16 9.36 0.44
C GLN A 48 11.05 8.52 1.36
N GLN A 49 10.61 8.30 2.60
CA GLN A 49 11.28 7.41 3.52
C GLN A 49 11.40 5.99 2.95
N PRO A 50 12.55 5.31 3.10
CA PRO A 50 12.70 3.92 2.69
C PRO A 50 11.80 3.01 3.50
N ASP A 51 11.55 1.79 2.99
CA ASP A 51 10.69 0.81 3.64
C ASP A 51 11.09 0.53 5.09
N GLU A 52 12.39 0.51 5.41
CA GLU A 52 12.89 0.34 6.79
C GLU A 52 12.34 1.41 7.76
N LYS A 53 12.29 2.67 7.32
CA LYS A 53 11.88 3.80 8.16
C LYS A 53 10.37 3.88 8.34
N ILE A 54 9.59 3.52 7.31
CA ILE A 54 8.12 3.50 7.40
C ILE A 54 7.54 2.16 7.88
N ARG A 55 8.36 1.09 7.95
CA ARG A 55 7.92 -0.27 8.34
C ARG A 55 7.13 -0.27 9.63
N TRP A 56 7.53 0.55 10.61
CA TRP A 56 6.86 0.61 11.89
C TRP A 56 5.37 0.93 11.77
N LEU A 57 4.98 1.79 10.81
CA LEU A 57 3.58 2.19 10.60
C LEU A 57 2.80 1.00 10.07
N GLN A 58 3.36 0.30 9.08
CA GLN A 58 2.77 -0.93 8.54
C GLN A 58 2.64 -2.04 9.58
N ASP A 59 3.60 -2.15 10.51
CA ASP A 59 3.57 -3.15 11.58
C ASP A 59 2.61 -2.76 12.71
N ALA A 60 2.49 -1.46 12.98
CA ALA A 60 1.58 -0.89 13.96
C ALA A 60 0.11 -1.14 13.62
N LYS A 61 -0.26 -1.03 12.33
CA LYS A 61 -1.61 -1.19 11.76
C LYS A 61 -2.73 -0.29 12.28
N LEU A 62 -2.65 0.17 13.52
CA LEU A 62 -3.71 0.91 14.20
C LEU A 62 -3.14 2.03 15.05
N GLY A 63 -3.61 3.24 14.78
CA GLY A 63 -3.38 4.44 15.57
C GLY A 63 -4.68 5.05 16.04
N MET A 64 -4.59 5.94 17.03
CA MET A 64 -5.71 6.77 17.47
C MET A 64 -5.52 8.22 17.04
N PHE A 65 -6.47 8.74 16.27
CA PHE A 65 -6.55 10.17 15.97
C PHE A 65 -7.31 10.89 17.08
N ILE A 66 -6.91 12.11 17.39
CA ILE A 66 -7.56 12.96 18.37
C ILE A 66 -7.77 14.33 17.74
N HIS A 67 -9.02 14.62 17.38
CA HIS A 67 -9.45 15.95 16.96
C HIS A 67 -10.00 16.71 18.16
N TRP A 68 -9.15 17.54 18.74
CA TRP A 68 -9.49 18.40 19.86
C TRP A 68 -8.97 19.82 19.63
N GLY A 69 -9.82 20.80 19.89
CA GLY A 69 -9.58 22.21 19.61
C GLY A 69 -10.73 23.07 20.09
N VAL A 70 -10.72 24.35 19.73
CA VAL A 70 -11.72 25.32 20.19
C VAL A 70 -13.11 24.93 19.70
N TYR A 71 -13.23 24.32 18.52
CA TYR A 71 -14.47 23.74 17.99
C TYR A 71 -15.20 22.76 18.92
N SER A 72 -14.52 22.15 19.88
CA SER A 72 -15.16 21.28 20.87
C SER A 72 -16.08 22.04 21.84
N GLY A 73 -15.84 23.35 22.02
CA GLY A 73 -16.67 24.29 22.78
C GLY A 73 -18.12 24.39 22.28
N PRO A 74 -18.35 24.93 21.07
CA PRO A 74 -19.68 24.98 20.46
C PRO A 74 -20.22 23.60 20.09
N ALA A 75 -19.37 22.57 20.02
CA ALA A 75 -19.75 21.17 19.83
C ALA A 75 -20.57 20.90 18.55
N ARG A 76 -20.13 21.47 17.43
CA ARG A 76 -20.80 21.35 16.10
C ARG A 76 -19.85 20.82 15.02
N GLY A 77 -18.79 20.13 15.43
CA GLY A 77 -17.72 19.70 14.55
C GLY A 77 -16.71 20.81 14.24
N GLU A 78 -15.56 20.38 13.77
CA GLU A 78 -14.36 21.17 13.50
C GLU A 78 -14.49 22.19 12.35
N TRP A 79 -15.44 21.96 11.44
CA TRP A 79 -15.78 22.88 10.34
C TRP A 79 -16.82 23.94 10.67
N TYR A 80 -17.29 24.02 11.93
CA TYR A 80 -18.35 24.94 12.32
C TYR A 80 -18.04 26.42 12.00
N MET A 81 -16.78 26.85 12.17
CA MET A 81 -16.37 28.22 11.89
C MET A 81 -16.64 28.63 10.43
N GLU A 82 -16.22 27.79 9.48
CA GLU A 82 -16.45 27.95 8.04
C GLU A 82 -17.93 27.78 7.68
N ASN A 83 -18.52 26.65 8.05
CA ASN A 83 -19.87 26.26 7.62
C ASN A 83 -20.97 27.21 8.11
N SER A 84 -20.72 27.95 9.20
CA SER A 84 -21.64 28.94 9.76
C SER A 84 -21.15 30.38 9.60
N ALA A 85 -20.11 30.59 8.79
CA ALA A 85 -19.50 31.91 8.54
C ALA A 85 -19.21 32.70 9.83
N VAL A 86 -18.78 32.02 10.89
CA VAL A 86 -18.47 32.66 12.17
C VAL A 86 -17.15 33.40 11.99
N THR A 87 -17.15 34.72 12.20
CA THR A 87 -15.93 35.52 12.02
C THR A 87 -14.83 35.09 13.01
N PRO A 88 -13.54 35.19 12.65
CA PRO A 88 -12.44 34.87 13.56
C PRO A 88 -12.54 35.57 14.92
N GLU A 89 -12.98 36.83 14.92
CA GLU A 89 -13.19 37.60 16.16
C GLU A 89 -14.30 37.00 17.03
N ASN A 90 -15.45 36.67 16.44
CA ASN A 90 -16.55 36.03 17.17
C ASN A 90 -16.21 34.60 17.61
N TYR A 91 -15.30 33.91 16.92
CA TYR A 91 -14.87 32.56 17.30
C TYR A 91 -13.98 32.54 18.54
N ARG A 92 -13.21 33.61 18.79
CA ARG A 92 -12.33 33.75 19.97
C ARG A 92 -13.09 33.68 21.30
N LYS A 93 -14.36 34.05 21.32
CA LYS A 93 -15.22 34.01 22.52
C LYS A 93 -15.33 32.60 23.11
N TYR A 94 -15.20 31.56 22.27
CA TYR A 94 -15.21 30.18 22.74
C TYR A 94 -13.99 29.85 23.62
N VAL A 95 -12.97 30.70 23.66
CA VAL A 95 -11.85 30.60 24.59
C VAL A 95 -12.03 31.58 25.76
N THR A 96 -12.42 32.83 25.50
CA THR A 96 -12.39 33.91 26.49
C THR A 96 -13.65 34.03 27.35
N ASP A 97 -14.81 33.74 26.80
CA ASP A 97 -16.08 34.03 27.45
C ASP A 97 -16.53 32.86 28.32
N VAL A 98 -16.88 33.15 29.57
CA VAL A 98 -17.35 32.14 30.53
C VAL A 98 -18.79 31.74 30.22
N THR A 99 -18.95 30.82 29.27
CA THR A 99 -20.24 30.31 28.78
C THR A 99 -20.26 28.78 28.78
N GLY A 100 -21.44 28.21 28.56
CA GLY A 100 -21.59 26.76 28.39
C GLY A 100 -20.88 26.19 27.16
N GLU A 101 -20.51 27.04 26.20
CA GLU A 101 -19.77 26.69 24.97
C GLU A 101 -18.27 26.99 25.09
N GLN A 102 -17.78 27.40 26.27
CA GLN A 102 -16.37 27.69 26.47
C GLN A 102 -15.51 26.42 26.39
N PHE A 103 -14.46 26.48 25.59
CA PHE A 103 -13.32 25.57 25.59
C PHE A 103 -12.53 25.75 26.88
N THR A 104 -12.72 24.83 27.83
CA THR A 104 -12.21 24.97 29.20
C THR A 104 -11.01 24.07 29.47
N ALA A 105 -10.90 22.93 28.78
CA ALA A 105 -9.87 21.93 29.06
C ALA A 105 -9.78 21.49 30.53
N SER A 106 -10.88 21.58 31.27
CA SER A 106 -10.92 21.36 32.73
C SER A 106 -10.74 19.91 33.14
N ALA A 107 -11.03 18.96 32.25
CA ALA A 107 -10.82 17.52 32.39
C ALA A 107 -9.72 17.00 31.42
N TYR A 108 -8.83 17.88 30.94
CA TYR A 108 -7.74 17.48 30.07
C TYR A 108 -6.67 16.70 30.86
N HIS A 109 -6.68 15.39 30.67
CA HIS A 109 -5.70 14.44 31.18
C HIS A 109 -5.19 13.57 30.02
N PRO A 110 -4.07 13.92 29.36
CA PRO A 110 -3.60 13.21 28.18
C PRO A 110 -3.15 11.78 28.48
N SER A 111 -2.88 11.45 29.75
CA SER A 111 -2.71 10.07 30.22
C SER A 111 -3.94 9.21 29.97
N ASP A 112 -5.15 9.78 30.09
CA ASP A 112 -6.40 9.05 29.86
C ASP A 112 -6.59 8.77 28.37
N TRP A 113 -6.16 9.71 27.51
CA TRP A 113 -6.13 9.50 26.07
C TRP A 113 -5.09 8.43 25.69
N ALA A 114 -3.88 8.52 26.22
CA ALA A 114 -2.84 7.52 25.98
C ALA A 114 -3.27 6.12 26.48
N GLN A 115 -3.96 6.06 27.62
CA GLN A 115 -4.53 4.81 28.13
C GLN A 115 -5.66 4.31 27.24
N LEU A 116 -6.56 5.17 26.76
CA LEU A 116 -7.62 4.76 25.81
C LEU A 116 -7.04 4.23 24.49
N ALA A 117 -5.97 4.84 23.98
CA ALA A 117 -5.25 4.35 22.81
C ALA A 117 -4.67 2.94 23.06
N LYS A 118 -4.08 2.71 24.24
CA LYS A 118 -3.62 1.36 24.65
C LYS A 118 -4.76 0.37 24.79
N ASP A 119 -5.87 0.80 25.41
CA ASP A 119 -7.06 -0.03 25.55
C ASP A 119 -7.61 -0.42 24.17
N MET A 120 -7.54 0.47 23.17
CA MET A 120 -7.88 0.16 21.78
C MET A 120 -6.94 -0.87 21.14
N GLY A 121 -5.71 -0.99 21.65
CA GLY A 121 -4.62 -1.74 21.04
C GLY A 121 -3.71 -0.92 20.12
N ALA A 122 -3.95 0.38 19.96
CA ALA A 122 -3.16 1.26 19.10
C ALA A 122 -1.67 1.25 19.46
N LYS A 123 -0.82 1.54 18.46
CA LYS A 123 0.64 1.64 18.62
C LYS A 123 1.18 3.06 18.43
N TYR A 124 0.34 3.96 17.93
CA TYR A 124 0.66 5.36 17.72
C TYR A 124 -0.59 6.21 17.93
N THR A 125 -0.39 7.50 18.11
CA THR A 125 -1.47 8.48 18.22
C THR A 125 -1.13 9.71 17.40
N VAL A 126 -2.14 10.43 16.93
CA VAL A 126 -1.99 11.70 16.23
C VAL A 126 -2.92 12.73 16.87
N LEU A 127 -2.40 13.83 17.38
CA LEU A 127 -3.19 14.95 17.95
C LEU A 127 -3.20 16.13 16.99
N THR A 128 -4.37 16.76 16.81
CA THR A 128 -4.49 18.07 16.14
C THR A 128 -3.77 19.17 16.93
N ALA A 129 -2.47 19.37 16.70
CA ALA A 129 -1.72 20.45 17.32
C ALA A 129 -2.32 21.82 16.93
N ARG A 130 -2.73 21.95 15.67
CA ARG A 130 -3.47 23.08 15.13
C ARG A 130 -4.41 22.62 14.02
N HIS A 131 -5.70 22.99 14.09
CA HIS A 131 -6.70 22.77 13.04
C HIS A 131 -6.95 24.04 12.20
N HIS A 132 -7.84 23.97 11.21
CA HIS A 132 -8.14 25.06 10.27
C HIS A 132 -8.61 26.38 10.93
N GLU A 133 -9.20 26.31 12.12
CA GLU A 133 -9.55 27.50 12.92
C GLU A 133 -8.33 28.34 13.31
N GLY A 134 -7.12 27.75 13.26
CA GLY A 134 -5.85 28.43 13.48
C GLY A 134 -5.50 28.65 14.94
N PHE A 135 -6.11 27.90 15.87
CA PHE A 135 -5.73 27.87 17.29
C PHE A 135 -4.63 26.84 17.52
N ALA A 136 -3.48 27.27 18.02
CA ALA A 136 -2.37 26.39 18.39
C ALA A 136 -2.55 25.86 19.83
N LEU A 137 -2.55 24.54 20.01
CA LEU A 137 -2.67 23.88 21.32
C LEU A 137 -1.43 24.00 22.22
N TRP A 138 -0.43 24.78 21.81
CA TRP A 138 0.82 24.99 22.54
C TRP A 138 1.16 26.49 22.61
N PRO A 139 2.13 26.94 23.44
CA PRO A 139 2.51 28.35 23.53
C PRO A 139 3.37 28.81 22.34
N SER A 140 2.78 28.85 21.13
CA SER A 140 3.45 29.33 19.91
C SER A 140 4.00 30.75 20.09
N THR A 141 5.23 30.99 19.65
CA THR A 141 5.93 32.27 19.85
C THR A 141 5.79 33.25 18.68
N HIS A 142 5.10 32.86 17.59
CA HIS A 142 4.84 33.76 16.47
C HIS A 142 3.95 34.95 16.91
N PRO A 143 4.28 36.20 16.54
CA PRO A 143 3.56 37.39 17.05
C PRO A 143 2.05 37.42 16.75
N ASN A 144 1.61 36.80 15.65
CA ASN A 144 0.19 36.75 15.26
C ASN A 144 -0.53 35.48 15.72
N ALA A 145 0.13 34.62 16.50
CA ALA A 145 -0.45 33.35 16.91
C ALA A 145 -1.64 33.53 17.87
N TRP A 146 -2.68 32.73 17.65
CA TRP A 146 -3.77 32.52 18.61
C TRP A 146 -3.58 31.14 19.23
N HIS A 147 -3.38 31.07 20.56
CA HIS A 147 -2.80 29.86 21.14
C HIS A 147 -3.13 29.62 22.62
N ALA A 148 -2.97 28.37 23.06
CA ALA A 148 -3.32 27.89 24.41
C ALA A 148 -2.47 28.48 25.55
N GLY A 149 -1.28 28.98 25.24
CA GLY A 149 -0.43 29.69 26.20
C GLY A 149 -0.98 31.06 26.66
N GLN A 150 -1.96 31.62 25.95
CA GLN A 150 -2.62 32.88 26.32
C GLN A 150 -3.66 32.64 27.43
N ALA A 151 -3.98 33.70 28.18
CA ALA A 151 -5.12 33.68 29.10
C ALA A 151 -6.43 33.43 28.31
N PRO A 152 -7.41 32.71 28.87
CA PRO A 152 -7.45 32.18 30.24
C PRO A 152 -6.85 30.78 30.41
N LEU A 153 -6.38 30.12 29.34
CA LEU A 153 -5.92 28.74 29.40
C LEU A 153 -4.54 28.63 30.03
N GLN A 154 -3.54 29.37 29.51
CA GLN A 154 -2.14 29.36 29.97
C GLN A 154 -1.53 27.96 30.05
N ARG A 155 -1.74 27.12 29.02
CA ARG A 155 -1.25 25.73 28.98
C ARG A 155 -0.48 25.41 27.71
N ASP A 156 0.40 24.42 27.83
CA ASP A 156 0.98 23.68 26.72
C ASP A 156 0.35 22.28 26.68
N PHE A 157 -0.68 22.11 25.84
CA PHE A 157 -1.34 20.82 25.69
C PHE A 157 -0.52 19.86 24.82
N VAL A 158 0.18 20.36 23.80
CA VAL A 158 1.02 19.50 22.94
C VAL A 158 2.13 18.87 23.77
N GLY A 159 2.82 19.62 24.63
CA GLY A 159 3.89 19.10 25.49
C GLY A 159 3.40 18.02 26.46
N GLN A 160 2.24 18.24 27.08
CA GLN A 160 1.64 17.27 28.01
C GLN A 160 1.17 15.99 27.29
N TYR A 161 0.58 16.13 26.10
CA TYR A 161 0.21 15.00 25.24
C TYR A 161 1.44 14.18 24.82
N VAL A 162 2.46 14.84 24.31
CA VAL A 162 3.70 14.20 23.84
C VAL A 162 4.36 13.42 24.98
N SER A 163 4.43 13.97 26.19
CA SER A 163 4.96 13.27 27.36
C SER A 163 4.12 12.02 27.68
N ALA A 164 2.81 12.18 27.84
CA ALA A 164 1.92 11.08 28.22
C ALA A 164 1.92 9.92 27.21
N VAL A 165 1.98 10.21 25.91
CA VAL A 165 2.04 9.19 24.85
C VAL A 165 3.37 8.43 24.87
N ARG A 166 4.50 9.13 25.09
CA ARG A 166 5.81 8.47 25.26
C ARG A 166 5.86 7.61 26.51
N ASP A 167 5.37 8.11 27.64
CA ASP A 167 5.31 7.38 28.90
C ASP A 167 4.44 6.12 28.77
N ALA A 168 3.42 6.16 27.90
CA ALA A 168 2.58 5.02 27.56
C ALA A 168 3.25 4.00 26.62
N GLY A 169 4.44 4.31 26.07
CA GLY A 169 5.16 3.47 25.12
C GLY A 169 4.59 3.49 23.69
N LEU A 170 3.83 4.53 23.37
CA LEU A 170 3.23 4.74 22.04
C LEU A 170 4.09 5.68 21.20
N ARG A 171 4.01 5.53 19.89
CA ARG A 171 4.60 6.49 18.96
C ARG A 171 3.78 7.78 18.90
N VAL A 172 4.47 8.89 18.71
CA VAL A 172 3.91 10.24 18.81
C VAL A 172 3.76 10.84 17.43
N GLY A 173 2.53 11.18 17.06
CA GLY A 173 2.20 11.91 15.85
C GLY A 173 1.55 13.25 16.16
N LEU A 174 1.78 14.24 15.30
CA LEU A 174 1.09 15.53 15.38
C LEU A 174 0.44 15.84 14.04
N TYR A 175 -0.82 16.25 14.09
CA TYR A 175 -1.51 16.85 12.97
C TYR A 175 -1.28 18.35 12.95
N TYR A 176 -1.10 18.89 11.75
CA TYR A 176 -0.93 20.31 11.55
C TYR A 176 -1.61 20.75 10.27
N SER A 177 -2.51 21.73 10.38
CA SER A 177 -3.09 22.36 9.20
C SER A 177 -2.35 23.62 8.78
N PRO A 178 -1.81 23.73 7.53
CA PRO A 178 -1.27 24.98 7.00
C PRO A 178 -2.35 26.06 6.83
N LEU A 179 -3.56 25.66 6.45
CA LEU A 179 -4.75 26.52 6.42
C LEU A 179 -5.02 27.16 7.79
N SER A 180 -5.38 28.44 7.76
CA SER A 180 -5.99 29.14 8.90
C SER A 180 -7.08 30.11 8.44
N TRP A 181 -8.32 29.87 8.86
CA TRP A 181 -9.49 30.72 8.56
C TRP A 181 -9.43 32.12 9.20
N ARG A 182 -8.41 32.39 10.01
CA ARG A 182 -8.13 33.74 10.53
C ARG A 182 -7.63 34.70 9.44
N TYR A 183 -7.21 34.17 8.28
CA TYR A 183 -6.55 34.92 7.23
C TYR A 183 -7.38 34.91 5.94
N PRO A 184 -8.02 36.03 5.58
CA PRO A 184 -8.70 36.18 4.28
C PRO A 184 -7.79 35.86 3.09
N GLY A 185 -6.48 36.13 3.22
CA GLY A 185 -5.47 35.84 2.20
C GLY A 185 -5.36 34.37 1.80
N TYR A 186 -5.87 33.44 2.60
CA TYR A 186 -5.97 32.04 2.19
C TYR A 186 -6.86 31.82 0.95
N TYR A 187 -7.92 32.63 0.79
CA TYR A 187 -8.81 32.58 -0.37
C TYR A 187 -8.34 33.43 -1.54
N ASP A 188 -7.37 34.33 -1.33
CA ASP A 188 -6.87 35.26 -2.34
C ASP A 188 -5.37 35.43 -2.18
N VAL A 189 -4.63 34.33 -2.34
CA VAL A 189 -3.20 34.36 -2.05
C VAL A 189 -2.52 35.44 -2.88
N THR A 190 -2.91 35.67 -4.13
CA THR A 190 -2.28 36.69 -5.00
C THR A 190 -2.75 38.13 -4.75
N GLY A 191 -3.86 38.35 -4.05
CA GLY A 191 -4.52 39.65 -3.91
C GLY A 191 -5.18 40.15 -5.20
N THR A 192 -5.46 39.24 -6.14
CA THR A 192 -5.98 39.57 -7.48
C THR A 192 -7.11 38.66 -7.92
N ASN A 193 -7.40 37.59 -7.18
CA ASN A 193 -8.41 36.60 -7.55
C ASN A 193 -8.92 35.87 -6.30
N CYS A 194 -9.75 36.56 -5.52
CA CYS A 194 -10.36 35.94 -4.35
C CYS A 194 -11.34 34.84 -4.76
N LEU A 195 -11.06 33.64 -4.27
CA LEU A 195 -11.90 32.47 -4.45
C LEU A 195 -13.19 32.59 -3.60
N PRO A 196 -14.27 31.90 -4.02
CA PRO A 196 -15.49 31.77 -3.23
C PRO A 196 -15.22 31.35 -1.79
N ASN A 197 -15.88 32.01 -0.84
CA ASN A 197 -15.69 31.79 0.59
C ASN A 197 -16.96 32.15 1.37
N SER A 198 -17.09 31.57 2.57
CA SER A 198 -18.29 31.68 3.40
C SER A 198 -18.47 33.05 4.09
N TRP A 199 -17.39 33.85 4.21
CA TRP A 199 -17.42 35.17 4.88
C TRP A 199 -17.64 36.35 3.94
N GLY A 200 -17.77 36.11 2.62
CA GLY A 200 -18.00 37.17 1.64
C GLY A 200 -16.77 38.04 1.36
N TYR A 201 -15.55 37.54 1.61
CA TYR A 201 -14.34 38.22 1.17
C TYR A 201 -14.35 38.40 -0.35
N THR A 202 -13.86 39.55 -0.80
CA THR A 202 -13.72 39.91 -2.22
C THR A 202 -12.26 40.23 -2.52
N THR A 203 -11.87 40.25 -3.79
CA THR A 203 -10.48 40.52 -4.20
C THR A 203 -9.96 41.80 -3.57
N ASP A 204 -8.83 41.69 -2.85
CA ASP A 204 -8.16 42.81 -2.19
C ASP A 204 -6.64 42.63 -2.29
N PRO A 205 -5.90 43.62 -2.84
CA PRO A 205 -4.44 43.58 -2.87
C PRO A 205 -3.78 43.32 -1.50
N ALA A 206 -4.43 43.70 -0.38
CA ALA A 206 -3.93 43.45 0.98
C ALA A 206 -3.94 41.95 1.35
N HIS A 207 -4.75 41.13 0.68
CA HIS A 207 -4.80 39.68 0.89
C HIS A 207 -3.47 38.99 0.60
N LYS A 208 -2.69 39.52 -0.35
CA LYS A 208 -1.33 39.06 -0.65
C LYS A 208 -0.44 39.12 0.60
N GLU A 209 -0.39 40.26 1.26
CA GLU A 209 0.43 40.40 2.47
C GLU A 209 -0.13 39.59 3.64
N ASN A 210 -1.47 39.52 3.76
CA ASN A 210 -2.14 38.68 4.75
C ASN A 210 -1.77 37.18 4.58
N ALA A 211 -1.73 36.67 3.34
CA ALA A 211 -1.30 35.31 3.04
C ALA A 211 0.18 35.09 3.40
N ARG A 212 1.06 36.04 3.10
CA ARG A 212 2.49 35.96 3.49
C ARG A 212 2.65 35.86 5.01
N ILE A 213 1.90 36.64 5.78
CA ILE A 213 1.91 36.58 7.25
C ILE A 213 1.44 35.20 7.75
N MET A 214 0.36 34.65 7.17
CA MET A 214 -0.11 33.30 7.49
C MET A 214 0.98 32.25 7.21
N LYS A 215 1.66 32.36 6.06
CA LYS A 215 2.75 31.45 5.69
C LYS A 215 3.93 31.53 6.66
N ASN A 216 4.32 32.73 7.10
CA ASN A 216 5.35 32.91 8.12
C ASN A 216 4.98 32.24 9.45
N GLU A 217 3.73 32.40 9.90
CA GLU A 217 3.23 31.73 11.09
C GLU A 217 3.36 30.22 10.95
N VAL A 218 3.00 29.68 9.78
CA VAL A 218 3.11 28.25 9.50
C VAL A 218 4.53 27.74 9.61
N TYR A 219 5.50 28.42 8.98
CA TYR A 219 6.90 27.99 9.02
C TYR A 219 7.47 28.06 10.44
N GLN A 220 7.17 29.11 11.21
CA GLN A 220 7.61 29.20 12.59
C GLN A 220 6.98 28.11 13.46
N GLN A 221 5.67 27.89 13.36
CA GLN A 221 4.97 26.89 14.16
C GLN A 221 5.45 25.47 13.86
N VAL A 222 5.64 25.12 12.58
CA VAL A 222 6.22 23.83 12.20
C VAL A 222 7.62 23.68 12.79
N LYS A 223 8.47 24.71 12.70
CA LYS A 223 9.81 24.71 13.31
C LYS A 223 9.76 24.47 14.82
N GLU A 224 8.86 25.14 15.54
CA GLU A 224 8.68 24.94 16.98
C GLU A 224 8.30 23.48 17.29
N LEU A 225 7.31 22.93 16.57
CA LEU A 225 6.84 21.56 16.79
C LEU A 225 7.95 20.52 16.60
N VAL A 226 8.73 20.64 15.52
CA VAL A 226 9.78 19.66 15.19
C VAL A 226 11.08 19.85 15.97
N THR A 227 11.23 20.94 16.74
CA THR A 227 12.46 21.22 17.53
C THR A 227 12.28 21.17 19.04
N GLN A 228 11.08 21.49 19.56
CA GLN A 228 10.87 21.69 20.99
C GLN A 228 10.23 20.49 21.69
N TYR A 229 9.57 19.60 20.94
CA TYR A 229 8.78 18.53 21.52
C TYR A 229 9.48 17.17 21.52
N GLY A 230 10.78 17.10 21.23
CA GLY A 230 11.53 15.84 21.13
C GLY A 230 11.21 15.04 19.87
N ARG A 231 11.43 13.72 19.88
CA ARG A 231 11.23 12.87 18.69
C ARG A 231 9.74 12.73 18.33
N LEU A 232 9.39 13.09 17.10
CA LEU A 232 8.08 12.82 16.51
C LEU A 232 8.22 11.67 15.51
N ASP A 233 7.26 10.74 15.52
CA ASP A 233 7.22 9.59 14.62
C ASP A 233 6.41 9.89 13.36
N ASP A 234 5.37 10.72 13.46
CA ASP A 234 4.45 11.05 12.37
C ASP A 234 4.10 12.55 12.36
N PHE A 235 4.00 13.12 11.16
CA PHE A 235 3.54 14.49 10.92
C PHE A 235 2.41 14.50 9.89
N TRP A 236 1.20 14.73 10.36
CA TRP A 236 -0.03 14.57 9.60
C TRP A 236 -0.50 15.94 9.09
N TRP A 237 -0.26 16.23 7.81
CA TRP A 237 -0.65 17.49 7.19
C TRP A 237 -2.12 17.50 6.81
N ASP A 238 -2.73 18.69 6.76
CA ASP A 238 -4.09 18.83 6.20
C ASP A 238 -4.46 20.27 5.83
N GLY A 239 -5.18 20.47 4.74
CA GLY A 239 -5.48 21.83 4.27
C GLY A 239 -4.29 22.47 3.55
N GLY A 240 -3.54 21.68 2.79
CA GLY A 240 -2.52 22.18 1.86
C GLY A 240 -3.13 22.77 0.58
N TRP A 241 -4.38 22.44 0.28
CA TRP A 241 -5.14 23.11 -0.78
C TRP A 241 -5.36 24.61 -0.48
N LEU A 242 -5.72 25.40 -1.49
CA LEU A 242 -5.96 26.85 -1.35
C LEU A 242 -7.42 27.20 -1.60
N GLY A 243 -7.98 28.07 -0.76
CA GLY A 243 -9.38 28.48 -0.84
C GLY A 243 -10.39 27.32 -0.78
N GLN A 244 -10.01 26.17 -0.20
CA GLN A 244 -10.86 24.97 -0.17
C GLN A 244 -11.20 24.38 -1.55
N GLN A 245 -10.30 24.59 -2.53
CA GLN A 245 -10.46 24.08 -3.89
C GLN A 245 -9.23 23.32 -4.36
N GLY A 246 -9.46 22.41 -5.31
CA GLY A 246 -8.39 21.60 -5.90
C GLY A 246 -7.82 20.56 -4.92
N SER A 247 -6.64 20.09 -5.25
CA SER A 247 -5.85 19.14 -4.45
C SER A 247 -4.77 19.86 -3.64
N ASP A 248 -4.20 19.19 -2.64
CA ASP A 248 -3.05 19.71 -1.91
C ASP A 248 -1.87 20.06 -2.82
N ALA A 249 -1.67 19.28 -3.88
CA ALA A 249 -0.62 19.51 -4.88
C ALA A 249 -0.81 20.85 -5.61
N ASP A 250 -2.05 21.29 -5.84
CA ASP A 250 -2.34 22.57 -6.48
C ASP A 250 -1.94 23.76 -5.59
N GLY A 251 -1.94 23.58 -4.27
CA GLY A 251 -1.50 24.58 -3.30
C GLY A 251 0.01 24.55 -2.98
N ALA A 252 0.74 23.54 -3.48
CA ALA A 252 2.14 23.30 -3.13
C ALA A 252 3.04 24.51 -3.41
N PHE A 253 2.83 25.22 -4.52
CA PHE A 253 3.63 26.41 -4.87
C PHE A 253 3.62 27.47 -3.77
N PHE A 254 2.54 27.57 -2.99
CA PHE A 254 2.42 28.50 -1.89
C PHE A 254 3.03 27.95 -0.60
N TRP A 255 2.75 26.71 -0.23
CA TRP A 255 3.21 26.13 1.05
C TRP A 255 4.58 25.46 1.00
N GLU A 256 4.74 24.56 0.03
CA GLU A 256 5.80 23.58 -0.09
C GLU A 256 6.59 23.76 -1.38
N PRO A 257 7.62 24.61 -1.38
CA PRO A 257 8.50 24.73 -2.53
C PRO A 257 9.49 23.55 -2.64
N GLY A 258 9.46 22.60 -1.70
CA GLY A 258 10.29 21.39 -1.71
C GLY A 258 11.39 21.36 -0.65
N LYS A 259 12.45 20.58 -0.89
CA LYS A 259 13.62 20.54 0.00
C LYS A 259 14.19 21.93 0.19
N TYR A 260 14.31 22.69 -0.90
CA TYR A 260 14.76 24.08 -0.89
C TYR A 260 13.65 24.98 -1.41
N ARG A 261 13.57 26.20 -0.90
CA ARG A 261 12.63 27.19 -1.43
C ARG A 261 13.06 27.61 -2.83
N ASP A 262 12.13 27.54 -3.78
CA ASP A 262 12.32 28.06 -5.13
C ASP A 262 12.61 29.57 -5.06
N PRO A 263 13.77 30.03 -5.55
CA PRO A 263 14.09 31.45 -5.61
C PRO A 263 13.10 32.28 -6.43
N ALA A 264 12.38 31.66 -7.37
CA ALA A 264 11.35 32.32 -8.18
C ALA A 264 9.97 32.35 -7.49
N ASN A 265 9.82 31.74 -6.31
CA ASN A 265 8.57 31.72 -5.59
C ASN A 265 8.19 33.14 -5.10
N ALA A 266 7.03 33.63 -5.53
CA ALA A 266 6.50 34.95 -5.19
C ALA A 266 6.09 35.11 -3.71
N TRP A 267 6.18 34.05 -2.90
CA TRP A 267 5.77 33.98 -1.50
C TRP A 267 6.97 33.78 -0.58
N PRO A 268 7.74 34.83 -0.26
CA PRO A 268 8.87 34.69 0.63
C PRO A 268 8.42 34.44 2.07
N VAL A 269 9.09 33.50 2.75
CA VAL A 269 9.10 33.35 4.21
C VAL A 269 10.28 34.16 4.75
N ASP A 270 10.04 34.94 5.80
CA ASP A 270 11.10 35.75 6.40
C ASP A 270 12.16 34.87 7.05
N ALA A 271 13.41 35.31 7.01
CA ALA A 271 14.56 34.54 7.50
C ALA A 271 14.43 34.12 8.98
N ALA A 272 13.66 34.87 9.78
CA ALA A 272 13.40 34.57 11.18
C ALA A 272 12.54 33.32 11.40
N HIS A 273 11.70 32.94 10.42
CA HIS A 273 10.71 31.87 10.56
C HIS A 273 11.10 30.57 9.86
N GLY A 274 12.07 30.63 8.94
CA GLY A 274 12.60 29.46 8.24
C GLY A 274 13.88 28.90 8.84
N ASP A 275 14.46 27.95 8.13
CA ASP A 275 15.83 27.47 8.31
C ASP A 275 16.53 27.36 6.96
N THR A 276 17.85 27.31 6.98
CA THR A 276 18.68 26.97 5.82
C THR A 276 19.30 25.58 5.98
N ASP A 277 19.59 24.97 4.84
CA ASP A 277 20.43 23.80 4.73
C ASP A 277 21.90 24.20 4.92
N PRO A 278 22.63 23.59 5.87
CA PRO A 278 24.00 24.00 6.17
C PRO A 278 25.00 23.67 5.05
N ALA A 279 24.71 22.67 4.20
CA ALA A 279 25.61 22.25 3.13
C ALA A 279 25.54 23.18 1.90
N THR A 280 24.34 23.66 1.58
CA THR A 280 24.08 24.47 0.37
C THR A 280 23.82 25.94 0.66
N GLY A 281 23.54 26.31 1.92
CA GLY A 281 23.14 27.65 2.33
C GLY A 281 21.72 28.05 1.88
N LYS A 282 20.99 27.15 1.20
CA LYS A 282 19.66 27.45 0.65
C LYS A 282 18.58 27.38 1.75
N PRO A 283 17.58 28.28 1.74
CA PRO A 283 16.44 28.18 2.64
C PRO A 283 15.61 26.93 2.34
N LEU A 284 15.11 26.27 3.38
CA LEU A 284 14.33 25.02 3.29
C LEU A 284 12.83 25.31 3.09
N GLY A 285 12.15 24.46 2.32
CA GLY A 285 10.68 24.37 2.33
C GLY A 285 10.18 23.61 3.56
N LEU A 286 8.89 23.29 3.64
CA LEU A 286 8.28 22.71 4.85
C LEU A 286 8.82 21.31 5.14
N THR A 287 8.83 20.42 4.14
CA THR A 287 9.27 19.04 4.28
C THR A 287 10.78 19.01 4.47
N GLY A 288 11.54 19.89 3.80
CA GLY A 288 12.97 20.06 4.05
C GLY A 288 13.27 20.47 5.49
N LEU A 289 12.51 21.41 6.04
CA LEU A 289 12.59 21.86 7.43
C LEU A 289 12.28 20.71 8.41
N VAL A 290 11.18 19.97 8.17
CA VAL A 290 10.80 18.81 8.98
C VAL A 290 11.89 17.74 8.95
N ARG A 291 12.39 17.36 7.77
CA ARG A 291 13.44 16.34 7.59
C ARG A 291 14.78 16.73 8.21
N LYS A 292 15.12 18.02 8.23
CA LYS A 292 16.34 18.50 8.89
C LYS A 292 16.32 18.20 10.39
N HIS A 293 15.18 18.43 11.05
CA HIS A 293 15.08 18.31 12.51
C HIS A 293 14.60 16.94 12.99
N GLN A 294 13.86 16.22 12.14
CA GLN A 294 13.31 14.90 12.43
C GLN A 294 13.59 13.97 11.23
N PRO A 295 14.83 13.46 11.06
CA PRO A 295 15.23 12.70 9.87
C PRO A 295 14.46 11.39 9.68
N ASP A 296 13.88 10.84 10.76
CA ASP A 296 13.19 9.54 10.77
C ASP A 296 11.65 9.66 10.78
N ILE A 297 11.11 10.88 10.84
CA ILE A 297 9.65 11.09 10.88
C ILE A 297 9.02 10.60 9.57
N VAL A 298 7.75 10.20 9.58
CA VAL A 298 6.97 10.00 8.36
C VAL A 298 5.92 11.09 8.21
N THR A 299 5.49 11.40 6.99
CA THR A 299 4.46 12.41 6.75
C THR A 299 3.42 11.96 5.73
N THR A 300 2.21 12.48 5.87
CA THR A 300 1.18 12.39 4.81
C THR A 300 1.55 13.27 3.61
N LEU A 301 0.76 13.15 2.53
CA LEU A 301 0.89 13.94 1.30
C LEU A 301 0.20 15.32 1.32
N ARG A 302 -0.44 15.66 2.43
CA ARG A 302 -1.39 16.77 2.51
C ARG A 302 -0.76 18.14 2.79
N SER A 303 0.55 18.26 2.59
CA SER A 303 1.26 19.54 2.51
C SER A 303 1.41 20.06 1.07
N GLY A 304 1.08 19.22 0.08
CA GLY A 304 1.35 19.45 -1.34
C GLY A 304 2.54 18.65 -1.88
N TRP A 305 3.37 18.06 -1.01
CA TRP A 305 4.37 17.05 -1.38
C TRP A 305 3.73 15.65 -1.46
N ILE A 306 4.30 14.70 -2.23
CA ILE A 306 3.74 13.34 -2.39
C ILE A 306 3.58 12.50 -1.10
N GLY A 307 4.21 12.91 0.00
CA GLY A 307 4.18 12.25 1.31
C GLY A 307 4.87 10.88 1.32
N ASP A 308 5.17 10.34 2.50
CA ASP A 308 5.71 8.97 2.63
C ASP A 308 4.62 7.91 2.47
N TYR A 309 3.38 8.26 2.83
CA TYR A 309 2.20 7.42 2.74
C TYR A 309 0.96 8.20 2.28
N ALA A 310 -0.02 7.47 1.76
CA ALA A 310 -1.32 7.97 1.35
C ALA A 310 -2.31 7.94 2.51
N SER A 311 -3.24 8.88 2.51
CA SER A 311 -4.37 8.94 3.44
C SER A 311 -5.68 8.78 2.67
N GLU A 312 -6.47 7.77 3.01
CA GLU A 312 -7.85 7.60 2.55
C GLU A 312 -8.80 8.02 3.68
N GLU A 313 -9.54 9.10 3.48
CA GLU A 313 -10.40 9.68 4.52
C GLU A 313 -11.85 9.19 4.49
N GLY A 314 -12.48 9.27 5.66
CA GLY A 314 -13.91 9.11 5.82
C GLY A 314 -14.37 7.69 6.12
N SER A 315 -15.64 7.54 6.46
CA SER A 315 -16.23 6.29 6.96
C SER A 315 -16.55 5.26 5.88
N ALA A 316 -16.28 5.56 4.60
CA ALA A 316 -16.47 4.61 3.51
C ALA A 316 -15.62 3.35 3.74
N VAL A 317 -16.22 2.17 3.57
CA VAL A 317 -15.52 0.89 3.73
C VAL A 317 -14.56 0.70 2.55
N PRO A 318 -13.27 0.41 2.78
CA PRO A 318 -12.34 0.14 1.69
C PRO A 318 -12.75 -1.11 0.89
N THR A 319 -12.72 -1.00 -0.45
CA THR A 319 -13.07 -2.09 -1.38
C THR A 319 -11.97 -2.33 -2.43
N GLY A 320 -12.13 -3.40 -3.19
CA GLY A 320 -11.24 -3.76 -4.30
C GLY A 320 -9.91 -4.37 -3.85
N ALA A 321 -8.88 -4.21 -4.69
CA ALA A 321 -7.61 -4.89 -4.55
C ALA A 321 -6.78 -4.44 -3.32
N ILE A 322 -5.82 -5.27 -2.94
CA ILE A 322 -4.77 -4.94 -1.96
C ILE A 322 -4.03 -3.68 -2.41
N ARG A 323 -3.76 -2.77 -1.46
CA ARG A 323 -2.96 -1.57 -1.71
C ARG A 323 -1.48 -1.95 -1.82
N THR A 324 -0.87 -1.61 -2.93
CA THR A 324 0.50 -1.96 -3.28
C THR A 324 1.24 -0.77 -3.88
N GLY A 325 2.57 -0.80 -3.92
CA GLY A 325 3.41 0.29 -4.44
C GLY A 325 3.49 1.54 -3.55
N LYS A 326 2.49 1.81 -2.71
CA LYS A 326 2.48 2.90 -1.71
C LYS A 326 1.87 2.42 -0.39
N VAL A 327 2.38 2.92 0.72
CA VAL A 327 1.75 2.73 2.04
C VAL A 327 0.47 3.57 2.08
N ALA A 328 -0.63 3.00 2.54
CA ALA A 328 -1.91 3.69 2.65
C ALA A 328 -2.49 3.55 4.07
N GLU A 329 -2.97 4.66 4.60
CA GLU A 329 -3.65 4.74 5.88
C GLU A 329 -5.13 5.10 5.65
N LYS A 330 -6.03 4.33 6.28
CA LYS A 330 -7.45 4.65 6.38
C LYS A 330 -7.70 5.47 7.63
N CYS A 331 -7.97 6.75 7.49
CA CYS A 331 -8.37 7.61 8.60
C CYS A 331 -9.89 7.81 8.59
N PHE A 332 -10.54 7.62 9.74
CA PHE A 332 -11.99 7.81 9.87
C PHE A 332 -12.39 8.14 11.32
N SER A 333 -13.51 8.84 11.48
CA SER A 333 -14.09 9.13 12.79
C SER A 333 -15.20 8.16 13.14
N ILE A 334 -15.22 7.73 14.42
CA ILE A 334 -16.37 7.03 14.97
C ILE A 334 -17.45 8.00 15.43
N GLY A 335 -17.15 9.27 15.64
CA GLY A 335 -18.17 10.32 15.76
C GLY A 335 -18.72 10.71 14.39
N GLY A 336 -19.84 11.41 14.35
CA GLY A 336 -20.39 11.89 13.07
C GLY A 336 -19.67 13.11 12.47
N SER A 337 -18.63 13.63 13.14
CA SER A 337 -17.61 14.55 12.63
C SER A 337 -16.25 14.17 13.22
N TRP A 338 -15.16 14.82 12.80
CA TRP A 338 -13.84 14.56 13.38
C TRP A 338 -13.74 15.14 14.80
N GLY A 339 -14.02 16.44 14.95
CA GLY A 339 -14.17 17.11 16.23
C GLY A 339 -15.49 16.76 16.91
N TYR A 340 -15.58 17.05 18.20
CA TYR A 340 -16.76 16.73 19.01
C TYR A 340 -18.06 17.36 18.47
N ASN A 341 -19.05 16.50 18.26
CA ASN A 341 -20.42 16.87 17.87
C ASN A 341 -21.42 15.86 18.48
N PRO A 342 -22.06 16.18 19.61
CA PRO A 342 -22.99 15.28 20.28
C PRO A 342 -24.33 15.15 19.54
N SER A 343 -24.61 16.01 18.56
CA SER A 343 -25.82 15.88 17.73
C SER A 343 -25.69 14.78 16.67
N ALA A 344 -24.47 14.31 16.41
CA ALA A 344 -24.20 13.25 15.45
C ALA A 344 -23.99 11.91 16.16
N GLY A 345 -24.48 10.83 15.55
CA GLY A 345 -24.39 9.49 16.13
C GLY A 345 -22.94 8.96 16.17
N VAL A 346 -22.68 8.07 17.12
CA VAL A 346 -21.44 7.29 17.18
C VAL A 346 -21.59 6.01 16.37
N MET A 347 -20.58 5.66 15.56
CA MET A 347 -20.51 4.41 14.82
C MET A 347 -20.65 3.22 15.77
N SER A 348 -21.43 2.21 15.35
CA SER A 348 -21.49 0.95 16.08
C SER A 348 -20.15 0.21 15.99
N PHE A 349 -19.92 -0.72 16.93
CA PHE A 349 -18.77 -1.63 16.86
C PHE A 349 -18.71 -2.39 15.53
N ALA A 350 -19.85 -2.89 15.03
CA ALA A 350 -19.90 -3.61 13.77
C ALA A 350 -19.51 -2.74 12.57
N ALA A 351 -19.99 -1.49 12.50
CA ALA A 351 -19.60 -0.56 11.45
C ALA A 351 -18.10 -0.20 11.53
N THR A 352 -17.58 -0.02 12.74
CA THR A 352 -16.17 0.27 12.99
C THR A 352 -15.28 -0.89 12.53
N MET A 353 -15.60 -2.12 12.94
CA MET A 353 -14.87 -3.32 12.52
C MET A 353 -14.95 -3.55 11.01
N ASN A 354 -16.08 -3.23 10.38
CA ASN A 354 -16.23 -3.35 8.93
C ASN A 354 -15.22 -2.47 8.17
N VAL A 355 -14.94 -1.25 8.64
CA VAL A 355 -13.89 -0.40 8.06
C VAL A 355 -12.51 -0.97 8.36
N LEU A 356 -12.23 -1.31 9.62
CA LEU A 356 -10.90 -1.76 10.07
C LEU A 356 -10.44 -3.03 9.36
N VAL A 357 -11.26 -4.07 9.33
CA VAL A 357 -10.87 -5.37 8.77
C VAL A 357 -10.67 -5.26 7.26
N ASN A 358 -11.55 -4.53 6.57
CA ASN A 358 -11.42 -4.29 5.13
C ASN A 358 -10.17 -3.46 4.78
N ALA A 359 -9.72 -2.57 5.67
CA ALA A 359 -8.44 -1.88 5.50
C ALA A 359 -7.25 -2.84 5.70
N TRP A 360 -7.24 -3.64 6.77
CA TRP A 360 -6.13 -4.53 7.09
C TRP A 360 -5.87 -5.60 6.02
N VAL A 361 -6.93 -6.26 5.53
CA VAL A 361 -6.80 -7.27 4.45
C VAL A 361 -6.34 -6.67 3.13
N ARG A 362 -6.45 -5.35 2.96
CA ARG A 362 -5.94 -4.58 1.80
C ARG A 362 -4.59 -3.94 2.06
N ASN A 363 -3.85 -4.41 3.06
CA ASN A 363 -2.52 -3.92 3.39
C ASN A 363 -2.47 -2.44 3.82
N MET A 364 -3.56 -1.92 4.36
CA MET A 364 -3.63 -0.55 4.88
C MET A 364 -3.34 -0.53 6.39
N THR A 365 -2.93 0.64 6.88
CA THR A 365 -2.99 1.00 8.30
C THR A 365 -4.28 1.77 8.57
N CYS A 366 -4.67 1.91 9.84
CA CYS A 366 -5.89 2.60 10.23
C CYS A 366 -5.58 3.65 11.29
N LEU A 367 -6.16 4.84 11.13
CA LEU A 367 -6.11 5.91 12.12
C LEU A 367 -7.55 6.24 12.54
N LEU A 368 -7.98 5.65 13.65
CA LEU A 368 -9.35 5.75 14.16
C LEU A 368 -9.48 6.98 15.06
N ASN A 369 -10.35 7.91 14.70
CA ASN A 369 -10.51 9.19 15.39
C ASN A 369 -11.53 9.15 16.52
N VAL A 370 -11.17 9.80 17.64
CA VAL A 370 -12.08 10.25 18.70
C VAL A 370 -12.09 11.78 18.77
N GLY A 371 -13.23 12.35 19.16
CA GLY A 371 -13.40 13.79 19.36
C GLY A 371 -13.70 14.11 20.83
N PRO A 372 -12.70 14.45 21.66
CA PRO A 372 -12.93 14.87 23.04
C PRO A 372 -13.78 16.13 23.13
N ASP A 373 -14.57 16.25 24.20
CA ASP A 373 -15.42 17.42 24.43
C ASP A 373 -14.63 18.67 24.87
N ARG A 374 -15.32 19.79 25.06
CA ARG A 374 -14.72 21.08 25.48
C ARG A 374 -13.94 21.06 26.80
N THR A 375 -14.11 20.02 27.61
CA THR A 375 -13.38 19.82 28.86
C THR A 375 -12.12 18.98 28.66
N GLY A 376 -12.01 18.24 27.54
CA GLY A 376 -10.90 17.33 27.24
C GLY A 376 -11.23 15.87 27.52
N ALA A 377 -12.44 15.54 27.94
CA ALA A 377 -12.87 14.17 28.16
C ALA A 377 -13.32 13.53 26.83
N VAL A 378 -12.89 12.29 26.57
CA VAL A 378 -13.45 11.49 25.46
C VAL A 378 -14.85 11.01 25.87
N PRO A 379 -15.90 11.23 25.06
CA PRO A 379 -17.25 10.75 25.36
C PRO A 379 -17.29 9.24 25.63
N ALA A 380 -18.10 8.84 26.62
CA ALA A 380 -18.12 7.46 27.12
C ALA A 380 -18.58 6.44 26.07
N ASP A 381 -19.47 6.85 25.17
CA ASP A 381 -19.95 6.04 24.04
C ASP A 381 -18.86 5.79 22.99
N GLN A 382 -18.08 6.82 22.64
CA GLN A 382 -16.89 6.68 21.80
C GLN A 382 -15.86 5.75 22.45
N ALA A 383 -15.54 5.99 23.74
CA ALA A 383 -14.60 5.17 24.49
C ALA A 383 -15.04 3.69 24.58
N ALA A 384 -16.35 3.43 24.71
CA ALA A 384 -16.89 2.08 24.76
C ALA A 384 -16.67 1.30 23.44
N VAL A 385 -16.87 1.95 22.29
CA VAL A 385 -16.61 1.33 20.97
C VAL A 385 -15.12 1.03 20.81
N VAL A 386 -14.27 1.99 21.14
CA VAL A 386 -12.80 1.88 21.06
C VAL A 386 -12.27 0.75 21.93
N ARG A 387 -12.72 0.63 23.18
CA ARG A 387 -12.34 -0.49 24.07
C ARG A 387 -12.79 -1.84 23.54
N ARG A 388 -13.94 -1.89 22.88
CA ARG A 388 -14.45 -3.14 22.29
C ARG A 388 -13.62 -3.61 21.09
N VAL A 389 -13.03 -2.68 20.31
CA VAL A 389 -11.98 -2.98 19.32
C VAL A 389 -10.76 -3.59 20.01
N GLY A 390 -10.34 -3.03 21.14
CA GLY A 390 -9.30 -3.59 22.00
C GLY A 390 -9.53 -5.02 22.44
N SER A 391 -10.74 -5.34 22.89
CA SER A 391 -11.13 -6.70 23.28
C SER A 391 -10.98 -7.70 22.12
N PHE A 392 -11.34 -7.31 20.90
CA PHE A 392 -11.09 -8.12 19.72
C PHE A 392 -9.58 -8.31 19.49
N LEU A 393 -8.80 -7.23 19.47
CA LEU A 393 -7.36 -7.28 19.20
C LEU A 393 -6.54 -7.99 20.28
N THR A 394 -7.06 -8.11 21.50
CA THR A 394 -6.45 -8.94 22.55
C THR A 394 -6.41 -10.42 22.15
N THR A 395 -7.40 -10.90 21.39
CA THR A 395 -7.49 -12.32 20.98
C THR A 395 -7.06 -12.53 19.53
N CYS A 396 -7.33 -11.57 18.65
CA CYS A 396 -7.05 -11.68 17.20
C CYS A 396 -5.86 -10.83 16.73
N GLY A 397 -5.19 -10.09 17.63
CA GLY A 397 -4.15 -9.12 17.24
C GLY A 397 -2.98 -9.71 16.47
N GLN A 398 -2.67 -11.00 16.63
CA GLN A 398 -1.63 -11.68 15.85
C GLN A 398 -1.93 -11.74 14.34
N ALA A 399 -3.20 -11.66 13.95
CA ALA A 399 -3.63 -11.59 12.55
C ALA A 399 -3.64 -10.16 11.99
N VAL A 400 -3.28 -9.17 12.81
CA VAL A 400 -3.28 -7.75 12.43
C VAL A 400 -1.87 -7.19 12.55
N TYR A 401 -1.29 -7.17 13.75
CA TYR A 401 0.00 -6.53 13.97
C TYR A 401 1.16 -7.24 13.30
N GLY A 402 2.00 -6.48 12.61
CA GLY A 402 3.16 -6.99 11.87
C GLY A 402 2.80 -7.82 10.63
N THR A 403 1.53 -7.88 10.22
CA THR A 403 1.13 -8.60 9.01
C THR A 403 1.21 -7.70 7.77
N ARG A 404 1.10 -8.30 6.58
CA ARG A 404 0.82 -7.61 5.31
C ARG A 404 -0.49 -8.17 4.73
N GLY A 405 -1.18 -7.37 3.92
CA GLY A 405 -2.36 -7.87 3.18
C GLY A 405 -1.97 -8.96 2.19
N GLY A 406 -2.88 -9.90 1.94
CA GLY A 406 -2.63 -11.05 1.08
C GLY A 406 -2.34 -12.35 1.86
N PRO A 407 -1.90 -13.42 1.19
CA PRO A 407 -1.18 -13.40 -0.10
C PRO A 407 -2.08 -13.37 -1.35
N TRP A 408 -3.41 -13.48 -1.20
CA TRP A 408 -4.36 -13.36 -2.31
C TRP A 408 -5.30 -12.17 -2.14
N GLU A 409 -5.87 -11.71 -3.25
CA GLU A 409 -6.86 -10.63 -3.23
C GLU A 409 -8.09 -10.98 -2.38
N PRO A 410 -8.67 -10.01 -1.66
CA PRO A 410 -9.91 -10.21 -0.92
C PRO A 410 -11.11 -10.31 -1.87
N VAL A 411 -12.21 -10.85 -1.36
CA VAL A 411 -13.52 -10.78 -1.99
C VAL A 411 -14.38 -9.84 -1.15
N ASP A 412 -14.77 -8.71 -1.74
CA ASP A 412 -15.52 -7.64 -1.08
C ASP A 412 -16.75 -8.19 -0.33
N GLY A 413 -16.87 -7.81 0.95
CA GLY A 413 -17.97 -8.24 1.82
C GLY A 413 -17.94 -9.70 2.27
N GLN A 414 -17.01 -10.52 1.78
CA GLN A 414 -16.95 -11.96 2.05
C GLN A 414 -15.74 -12.33 2.90
N TYR A 415 -14.53 -12.18 2.37
CA TYR A 415 -13.32 -12.55 3.10
C TYR A 415 -12.07 -11.84 2.56
N GLY A 416 -11.01 -11.85 3.36
CA GLY A 416 -9.70 -11.38 2.96
C GLY A 416 -8.59 -12.08 3.72
N PHE A 417 -7.35 -11.70 3.44
CA PHE A 417 -6.18 -12.35 4.00
C PHE A 417 -5.18 -11.33 4.54
N THR A 418 -4.54 -11.71 5.63
CA THR A 418 -3.28 -11.11 6.06
C THR A 418 -2.23 -12.21 6.22
N CYS A 419 -0.95 -11.86 6.19
CA CYS A 419 0.13 -12.82 6.32
C CYS A 419 1.33 -12.26 7.10
N ARG A 420 2.02 -13.15 7.81
CA ARG A 420 3.28 -12.88 8.49
C ARG A 420 4.07 -14.18 8.58
N ASP A 421 5.33 -14.13 8.19
CA ASP A 421 6.20 -15.30 8.15
C ASP A 421 5.53 -16.47 7.37
N THR A 422 5.48 -17.66 7.96
CA THR A 422 4.86 -18.84 7.36
C THR A 422 3.36 -18.98 7.66
N THR A 423 2.74 -17.98 8.29
CA THR A 423 1.31 -18.00 8.62
C THR A 423 0.55 -16.99 7.77
N PHE A 424 -0.55 -17.44 7.17
CA PHE A 424 -1.58 -16.54 6.68
C PHE A 424 -2.84 -16.69 7.52
N TYR A 425 -3.59 -15.59 7.64
CA TYR A 425 -4.80 -15.49 8.40
C TYR A 425 -5.96 -15.21 7.44
N VAL A 426 -7.01 -16.00 7.56
CA VAL A 426 -8.26 -15.84 6.81
C VAL A 426 -9.21 -15.04 7.67
N HIS A 427 -9.58 -13.85 7.20
CA HIS A 427 -10.57 -12.97 7.83
C HIS A 427 -11.92 -13.22 7.15
N LEU A 428 -12.85 -13.86 7.86
CA LEU A 428 -14.20 -14.11 7.35
C LEU A 428 -15.13 -12.97 7.79
N LEU A 429 -15.54 -12.12 6.85
CA LEU A 429 -16.35 -10.92 7.08
C LEU A 429 -17.84 -11.29 7.23
N PRO A 430 -18.72 -10.39 7.71
CA PRO A 430 -20.12 -10.72 8.01
C PRO A 430 -20.93 -11.30 6.85
N GLY A 431 -20.59 -10.94 5.60
CA GLY A 431 -21.27 -11.47 4.42
C GLY A 431 -20.92 -12.94 4.10
N TYR A 432 -19.89 -13.50 4.74
CA TYR A 432 -19.55 -14.91 4.63
C TYR A 432 -20.35 -15.74 5.63
N VAL A 433 -21.24 -16.59 5.10
CA VAL A 433 -22.24 -17.35 5.88
C VAL A 433 -21.79 -18.78 6.24
N GLY A 434 -20.69 -19.27 5.67
CA GLY A 434 -20.20 -20.64 5.88
C GLY A 434 -19.44 -20.83 7.19
N THR A 435 -19.49 -22.05 7.73
CA THR A 435 -18.60 -22.54 8.83
C THR A 435 -17.41 -23.35 8.31
N SER A 436 -17.27 -23.42 6.98
CA SER A 436 -16.14 -23.99 6.27
C SER A 436 -15.55 -22.95 5.33
N PHE A 437 -14.27 -23.08 4.98
CA PHE A 437 -13.58 -22.22 4.02
C PHE A 437 -12.56 -23.03 3.25
N THR A 438 -12.45 -22.82 1.93
CA THR A 438 -11.38 -23.43 1.11
C THR A 438 -10.45 -22.34 0.61
N THR A 439 -9.17 -22.46 0.91
CA THR A 439 -8.16 -21.47 0.51
C THR A 439 -7.88 -21.55 -0.99
N PRO A 440 -7.37 -20.48 -1.61
CA PRO A 440 -6.59 -20.61 -2.84
C PRO A 440 -5.38 -21.54 -2.62
N SER A 441 -4.75 -21.98 -3.72
CA SER A 441 -3.63 -22.94 -3.66
C SER A 441 -2.42 -22.36 -2.92
N THR A 442 -1.90 -23.10 -1.94
CA THR A 442 -0.64 -22.78 -1.22
C THR A 442 0.62 -23.20 -1.98
N GLY A 443 0.48 -23.69 -3.22
CA GLY A 443 1.57 -24.18 -4.05
C GLY A 443 2.18 -25.45 -3.46
N ASP A 444 3.51 -25.45 -3.29
CA ASP A 444 4.26 -26.57 -2.70
C ASP A 444 4.42 -26.48 -1.17
N ALA A 445 3.88 -25.44 -0.53
CA ALA A 445 3.95 -25.28 0.92
C ALA A 445 3.02 -26.29 1.62
N ARG A 446 3.49 -26.86 2.73
CA ARG A 446 2.75 -27.86 3.51
C ARG A 446 2.11 -27.21 4.73
N VAL A 447 0.83 -27.49 4.95
CA VAL A 447 0.11 -27.05 6.14
C VAL A 447 0.63 -27.80 7.36
N THR A 448 1.14 -27.06 8.34
CA THR A 448 1.61 -27.60 9.63
C THR A 448 0.59 -27.40 10.74
N ARG A 449 -0.30 -26.40 10.60
CA ARG A 449 -1.36 -26.13 11.59
C ARG A 449 -2.50 -25.30 11.00
N VAL A 450 -3.74 -25.59 11.38
CA VAL A 450 -4.91 -24.73 11.17
C VAL A 450 -5.60 -24.51 12.51
N PHE A 451 -5.90 -23.27 12.88
CA PHE A 451 -6.45 -22.95 14.20
C PHE A 451 -7.37 -21.72 14.16
N ASP A 452 -8.32 -21.67 15.10
CA ASP A 452 -9.11 -20.48 15.39
C ASP A 452 -8.23 -19.48 16.15
N VAL A 453 -8.03 -18.28 15.60
CA VAL A 453 -7.05 -17.32 16.15
C VAL A 453 -7.45 -16.82 17.53
N ALA A 454 -8.75 -16.64 17.77
CA ALA A 454 -9.26 -16.08 19.02
C ALA A 454 -9.11 -17.04 20.21
N THR A 455 -9.12 -18.35 19.96
CA THR A 455 -8.99 -19.39 21.00
C THR A 455 -7.64 -20.08 21.00
N GLY A 456 -6.95 -20.11 19.86
CA GLY A 456 -5.78 -20.95 19.64
C GLY A 456 -6.11 -22.44 19.45
N THR A 457 -7.38 -22.82 19.38
CA THR A 457 -7.81 -24.22 19.21
C THR A 457 -7.62 -24.67 17.77
N ASP A 458 -7.11 -25.89 17.59
CA ASP A 458 -6.92 -26.47 16.25
C ASP A 458 -8.28 -26.76 15.57
N LEU A 459 -8.33 -26.51 14.27
CA LEU A 459 -9.53 -26.73 13.44
C LEU A 459 -9.32 -27.92 12.50
N PRO A 460 -10.37 -28.73 12.24
CA PRO A 460 -10.28 -29.80 11.25
C PRO A 460 -10.07 -29.26 9.84
N TYR A 461 -9.12 -29.85 9.10
CA TYR A 461 -8.84 -29.50 7.72
C TYR A 461 -8.42 -30.70 6.88
N THR A 462 -8.57 -30.58 5.56
CA THR A 462 -7.93 -31.46 4.56
C THR A 462 -7.14 -30.63 3.57
N THR A 463 -6.08 -31.19 2.99
CA THR A 463 -5.27 -30.56 1.94
C THR A 463 -5.39 -31.37 0.67
N GLY A 464 -5.83 -30.72 -0.41
CA GLY A 464 -5.89 -31.34 -1.74
C GLY A 464 -4.51 -31.42 -2.40
N ASP A 465 -4.39 -32.27 -3.42
CA ASP A 465 -3.15 -32.40 -4.22
C ASP A 465 -2.77 -31.11 -4.97
N ASP A 466 -3.75 -30.21 -5.15
CA ASP A 466 -3.60 -28.88 -5.73
C ASP A 466 -3.12 -27.82 -4.72
N GLY A 467 -2.87 -28.21 -3.47
CA GLY A 467 -2.42 -27.33 -2.39
C GLY A 467 -3.51 -26.45 -1.79
N ARG A 468 -4.79 -26.64 -2.14
CA ARG A 468 -5.91 -25.97 -1.46
C ARG A 468 -6.20 -26.63 -0.12
N VAL A 469 -6.56 -25.80 0.88
CA VAL A 469 -6.85 -26.25 2.24
C VAL A 469 -8.33 -26.07 2.52
N ALA A 470 -9.06 -27.16 2.71
CA ALA A 470 -10.47 -27.13 3.09
C ALA A 470 -10.58 -27.20 4.61
N ILE A 471 -11.04 -26.12 5.23
CA ILE A 471 -11.15 -25.92 6.67
C ILE A 471 -12.62 -26.04 7.08
N THR A 472 -12.90 -26.64 8.22
CA THR A 472 -14.26 -26.80 8.76
C THR A 472 -14.33 -26.47 10.25
N GLY A 473 -15.55 -26.29 10.77
CA GLY A 473 -15.75 -26.07 12.21
C GLY A 473 -15.45 -24.64 12.68
N VAL A 474 -15.40 -23.67 11.75
CA VAL A 474 -15.15 -22.27 12.10
C VAL A 474 -16.32 -21.71 12.90
N ASN A 475 -16.04 -21.17 14.09
CA ASN A 475 -17.05 -20.56 14.94
C ASN A 475 -17.29 -19.10 14.54
N ARG A 476 -18.45 -18.84 13.93
CA ARG A 476 -18.85 -17.51 13.44
C ARG A 476 -19.59 -16.65 14.46
N THR A 477 -19.92 -17.16 15.65
CA THR A 477 -20.80 -16.46 16.60
C THR A 477 -20.05 -15.63 17.63
N ARG A 478 -18.75 -15.89 17.86
CA ARG A 478 -17.93 -15.15 18.83
C ARG A 478 -17.61 -13.73 18.37
N SER A 479 -17.12 -13.63 17.14
CA SER A 479 -16.74 -12.38 16.48
C SER A 479 -17.35 -12.40 15.08
N PRO A 480 -18.67 -12.16 14.94
CA PRO A 480 -19.35 -12.20 13.65
C PRO A 480 -18.86 -11.10 12.70
N GLU A 481 -18.30 -10.02 13.24
CA GLU A 481 -17.66 -8.94 12.48
C GLU A 481 -16.41 -9.39 11.73
N ASP A 482 -15.65 -10.34 12.32
CA ASP A 482 -14.45 -10.95 11.74
C ASP A 482 -14.10 -12.22 12.52
N SER A 483 -14.35 -13.39 11.92
CA SER A 483 -13.86 -14.65 12.49
C SER A 483 -12.59 -15.04 11.77
N VAL A 484 -11.52 -15.17 12.55
CA VAL A 484 -10.17 -15.28 12.00
C VAL A 484 -9.63 -16.69 12.18
N VAL A 485 -9.18 -17.29 11.07
CA VAL A 485 -8.54 -18.60 11.04
C VAL A 485 -7.07 -18.43 10.67
N GLY A 486 -6.17 -19.00 11.46
CA GLY A 486 -4.74 -19.04 11.16
C GLY A 486 -4.38 -20.34 10.45
N VAL A 487 -3.60 -20.25 9.38
CA VAL A 487 -3.02 -21.38 8.66
C VAL A 487 -1.51 -21.22 8.64
N THR A 488 -0.81 -22.08 9.37
CA THR A 488 0.66 -22.10 9.41
C THR A 488 1.18 -23.15 8.45
N LEU A 489 2.22 -22.77 7.72
CA LEU A 489 2.88 -23.57 6.73
C LEU A 489 4.32 -23.88 7.13
N ASP A 490 4.96 -24.83 6.45
CA ASP A 490 6.40 -25.09 6.58
C ASP A 490 7.26 -23.98 5.94
N ARG A 491 6.66 -23.15 5.07
CA ARG A 491 7.27 -22.02 4.37
C ARG A 491 6.22 -21.01 3.93
N THR A 492 6.64 -19.79 3.60
CA THR A 492 5.76 -18.70 3.14
C THR A 492 4.99 -19.08 1.87
N VAL A 493 3.78 -18.55 1.66
CA VAL A 493 3.09 -18.65 0.35
C VAL A 493 3.75 -17.71 -0.66
N GLN A 494 4.24 -16.56 -0.22
CA GLN A 494 4.99 -15.65 -1.08
C GLN A 494 6.39 -16.21 -1.37
N PRO A 495 6.85 -16.23 -2.63
CA PRO A 495 8.20 -16.59 -2.98
C PRO A 495 9.21 -15.69 -2.26
N ALA A 496 10.23 -16.29 -1.65
CA ALA A 496 11.31 -15.56 -1.00
C ALA A 496 12.41 -15.23 -2.01
N ASP A 497 12.97 -14.02 -1.92
CA ASP A 497 14.19 -13.68 -2.63
C ASP A 497 15.40 -14.40 -1.98
N ILE A 498 16.03 -15.29 -2.72
CA ILE A 498 17.20 -16.05 -2.25
C ILE A 498 18.53 -15.33 -2.53
N ALA A 499 18.52 -14.20 -3.25
CA ALA A 499 19.67 -13.34 -3.47
C ALA A 499 19.86 -12.31 -2.35
N ALA A 500 18.81 -11.93 -1.62
CA ALA A 500 18.90 -11.01 -0.48
C ALA A 500 20.02 -11.40 0.51
N GLY A 501 20.87 -10.42 0.83
CA GLY A 501 22.02 -10.53 1.74
C GLY A 501 23.20 -11.35 1.20
N ARG A 502 23.16 -11.83 -0.04
CA ARG A 502 24.24 -12.62 -0.64
C ARG A 502 25.39 -11.75 -1.14
N THR A 503 26.54 -12.38 -1.37
CA THR A 503 27.70 -11.69 -1.95
C THR A 503 27.41 -11.34 -3.41
N ALA A 504 27.47 -10.05 -3.72
CA ALA A 504 27.39 -9.53 -5.08
C ALA A 504 28.70 -8.88 -5.53
N THR A 505 28.96 -8.93 -6.83
CA THR A 505 30.09 -8.28 -7.51
C THR A 505 29.62 -7.71 -8.83
N ALA A 506 30.28 -6.68 -9.34
CA ALA A 506 29.96 -6.07 -10.62
C ALA A 506 31.20 -5.87 -11.50
N SER A 507 30.98 -5.57 -12.78
CA SER A 507 32.04 -5.13 -13.71
C SER A 507 32.70 -3.82 -13.26
N SER A 508 31.92 -2.91 -12.71
CA SER A 508 32.35 -1.61 -12.18
C SER A 508 31.31 -1.04 -11.21
N GLU A 509 31.68 -0.05 -10.40
CA GLU A 509 30.82 0.52 -9.35
C GLU A 509 31.06 2.04 -9.13
N GLU A 510 30.01 2.81 -8.91
CA GLU A 510 30.05 4.22 -8.50
C GLU A 510 30.26 4.35 -6.98
N THR A 511 31.49 4.07 -6.53
CA THR A 511 31.84 4.04 -5.09
C THR A 511 31.77 5.40 -4.41
N SER A 512 31.94 6.50 -5.15
CA SER A 512 31.88 7.87 -4.62
C SER A 512 30.51 8.25 -4.05
N ARG A 513 29.45 7.53 -4.43
CA ARG A 513 28.08 7.68 -3.91
C ARG A 513 27.60 6.48 -3.09
N GLY A 514 28.47 5.50 -2.84
CA GLY A 514 28.12 4.27 -2.13
C GLY A 514 27.30 3.26 -2.94
N ASN A 515 27.15 3.46 -4.26
CA ASN A 515 26.32 2.63 -5.14
C ASN A 515 27.04 1.33 -5.56
N THR A 516 27.39 0.51 -4.56
CA THR A 516 28.16 -0.74 -4.72
C THR A 516 27.29 -1.92 -5.13
N ALA A 517 27.88 -3.03 -5.60
CA ALA A 517 27.12 -4.22 -6.00
C ALA A 517 26.25 -4.79 -4.88
N ALA A 518 26.69 -4.69 -3.63
CA ALA A 518 25.95 -5.18 -2.46
C ALA A 518 24.58 -4.50 -2.29
N MET A 519 24.46 -3.24 -2.73
CA MET A 519 23.22 -2.45 -2.61
C MET A 519 22.09 -2.95 -3.52
N ALA A 520 22.39 -3.76 -4.53
CA ALA A 520 21.34 -4.36 -5.37
C ALA A 520 20.78 -5.67 -4.80
N VAL A 521 21.33 -6.18 -3.70
CA VAL A 521 20.89 -7.43 -3.07
C VAL A 521 20.73 -7.27 -1.56
N ASP A 522 20.57 -6.05 -1.05
CA ASP A 522 20.41 -5.76 0.38
C ASP A 522 18.95 -5.86 0.87
N GLY A 523 18.02 -6.18 -0.03
CA GLY A 523 16.59 -6.27 0.26
C GLY A 523 15.88 -4.91 0.36
N SER A 524 16.53 -3.82 -0.04
CA SER A 524 15.99 -2.47 -0.10
C SER A 524 15.83 -2.01 -1.55
N THR A 525 14.77 -1.27 -1.83
CA THR A 525 14.57 -0.59 -3.12
C THR A 525 15.04 0.87 -3.08
N ALA A 526 15.47 1.36 -1.92
CA ALA A 526 15.93 2.74 -1.73
C ALA A 526 17.39 2.92 -2.16
N THR A 527 18.20 1.89 -1.94
CA THR A 527 19.60 1.77 -2.34
C THR A 527 19.71 1.17 -3.74
N ARG A 528 20.90 1.22 -4.34
CA ARG A 528 21.15 0.63 -5.66
C ARG A 528 22.64 0.39 -5.93
N TRP A 529 22.91 -0.55 -6.81
CA TRP A 529 24.17 -0.60 -7.55
C TRP A 529 24.10 0.34 -8.76
N THR A 530 25.22 1.00 -9.09
CA THR A 530 25.38 1.79 -10.32
C THR A 530 26.77 1.54 -10.90
N ALA A 531 26.87 1.25 -12.20
CA ALA A 531 28.15 1.14 -12.90
C ALA A 531 28.93 2.46 -12.89
N SER A 532 30.26 2.41 -13.01
CA SER A 532 31.10 3.63 -12.96
C SER A 532 30.96 4.53 -14.19
N ASP A 533 30.41 4.01 -15.29
CA ASP A 533 30.20 4.74 -16.54
C ASP A 533 28.98 4.20 -17.32
N GLY A 534 28.56 4.94 -18.35
CA GLY A 534 27.37 4.65 -19.17
C GLY A 534 27.62 3.68 -20.31
N THR A 535 28.73 2.93 -20.32
CA THR A 535 29.01 1.96 -21.39
C THR A 535 28.10 0.73 -21.28
N THR A 536 27.83 0.08 -22.41
CA THR A 536 27.15 -1.22 -22.43
C THR A 536 28.12 -2.35 -22.11
N GLY A 537 27.59 -3.51 -21.72
CA GLY A 537 28.38 -4.66 -21.27
C GLY A 537 28.65 -4.69 -19.76
N GLN A 538 28.18 -3.69 -19.02
CA GLN A 538 28.21 -3.67 -17.57
C GLN A 538 27.35 -4.80 -17.00
N TRP A 539 27.81 -5.44 -15.93
CA TRP A 539 27.12 -6.56 -15.32
C TRP A 539 27.15 -6.51 -13.79
N LEU A 540 26.09 -7.05 -13.19
CA LEU A 540 25.96 -7.34 -11.76
C LEU A 540 25.76 -8.84 -11.59
N LYS A 541 26.50 -9.47 -10.68
CA LYS A 541 26.45 -10.91 -10.40
C LYS A 541 26.28 -11.17 -8.91
N VAL A 542 25.40 -12.10 -8.57
CA VAL A 542 25.23 -12.63 -7.21
C VAL A 542 25.68 -14.09 -7.12
N ASP A 543 26.36 -14.45 -6.02
CA ASP A 543 26.64 -15.84 -5.63
C ASP A 543 25.63 -16.32 -4.59
N LEU A 544 24.77 -17.28 -4.95
CA LEU A 544 23.75 -17.84 -4.07
C LEU A 544 24.35 -18.76 -2.97
N GLY A 545 25.65 -19.06 -3.04
CA GLY A 545 26.41 -19.89 -2.10
C GLY A 545 26.36 -21.39 -2.41
N SER A 546 25.28 -21.87 -3.05
CA SER A 546 25.16 -23.25 -3.53
C SER A 546 24.31 -23.32 -4.80
N GLN A 547 24.38 -24.44 -5.52
CA GLN A 547 23.55 -24.66 -6.70
C GLN A 547 22.08 -24.83 -6.29
N ARG A 548 21.18 -24.16 -7.00
CA ARG A 548 19.73 -24.14 -6.76
C ARG A 548 18.95 -24.33 -8.06
N SER A 549 17.76 -24.91 -7.95
CA SER A 549 16.78 -24.96 -9.03
C SER A 549 16.01 -23.65 -9.09
N LEU A 550 16.44 -22.75 -9.95
CA LEU A 550 15.87 -21.42 -10.11
C LEU A 550 14.62 -21.43 -10.98
N THR A 551 13.70 -20.52 -10.66
CA THR A 551 12.41 -20.36 -11.34
C THR A 551 12.22 -18.98 -11.98
N GLY A 552 13.15 -18.06 -11.73
CA GLY A 552 13.13 -16.74 -12.32
C GLY A 552 13.81 -15.68 -11.46
N THR A 553 13.67 -14.43 -11.91
CA THR A 553 14.20 -13.23 -11.26
C THR A 553 13.23 -12.06 -11.36
N ARG A 554 13.37 -11.10 -10.45
CA ARG A 554 12.79 -9.76 -10.57
C ARG A 554 13.90 -8.72 -10.48
N VAL A 555 14.02 -7.89 -11.52
CA VAL A 555 14.99 -6.79 -11.59
C VAL A 555 14.25 -5.47 -11.42
N VAL A 556 14.70 -4.66 -10.47
CA VAL A 556 14.23 -3.29 -10.25
C VAL A 556 15.29 -2.33 -10.73
N TRP A 557 15.03 -1.67 -11.85
CA TRP A 557 15.92 -0.67 -12.42
C TRP A 557 15.87 0.65 -11.65
N GLU A 558 16.93 1.46 -11.75
CA GLU A 558 16.99 2.78 -11.12
C GLU A 558 15.80 3.67 -11.49
N SER A 559 15.53 3.76 -12.79
CA SER A 559 14.62 4.75 -13.37
C SER A 559 13.45 4.10 -14.11
N ALA A 560 12.23 4.51 -13.75
CA ALA A 560 11.04 4.20 -14.53
C ALA A 560 11.11 4.84 -15.93
N GLY A 561 10.46 4.22 -16.91
CA GLY A 561 10.38 4.76 -18.27
C GLY A 561 11.65 4.61 -19.11
N THR A 562 12.73 4.07 -18.56
CA THR A 562 14.00 3.87 -19.26
C THR A 562 14.09 2.46 -19.86
N ASN A 563 14.49 2.35 -21.12
CA ASN A 563 14.64 1.07 -21.82
C ASN A 563 15.99 0.42 -21.53
N TYR A 564 16.07 -0.35 -20.46
CA TYR A 564 17.21 -1.22 -20.17
C TYR A 564 17.09 -2.50 -21.01
N ARG A 565 18.04 -2.72 -21.92
CA ARG A 565 18.20 -3.98 -22.67
C ARG A 565 19.27 -4.80 -21.99
N TYR A 566 19.00 -6.07 -21.72
CA TYR A 566 19.86 -6.90 -20.88
C TYR A 566 19.62 -8.38 -21.14
N ARG A 567 20.49 -9.22 -20.58
CA ARG A 567 20.27 -10.66 -20.48
C ARG A 567 20.51 -11.12 -19.06
N ILE A 568 19.85 -12.21 -18.68
CA ILE A 568 20.02 -12.90 -17.41
C ILE A 568 20.76 -14.19 -17.71
N GLU A 569 21.85 -14.43 -17.00
CA GLU A 569 22.75 -15.55 -17.22
C GLU A 569 22.95 -16.34 -15.93
N GLY A 570 23.13 -17.66 -16.06
CA GLY A 570 23.33 -18.59 -14.96
C GLY A 570 24.59 -19.39 -15.13
N SER A 571 25.20 -19.77 -14.00
CA SER A 571 26.37 -20.64 -13.97
C SER A 571 26.40 -21.47 -12.69
N THR A 572 26.89 -22.71 -12.77
CA THR A 572 27.14 -23.57 -11.61
C THR A 572 28.58 -23.42 -11.08
N ASP A 573 29.51 -22.98 -11.92
CA ASP A 573 30.97 -22.98 -11.67
C ASP A 573 31.62 -21.58 -11.75
N ASN A 574 30.86 -20.53 -12.11
CA ASN A 574 31.32 -19.17 -12.38
C ASN A 574 32.30 -19.04 -13.57
N ALA A 575 32.42 -20.07 -14.40
CA ALA A 575 33.27 -20.09 -15.60
C ALA A 575 32.43 -20.28 -16.86
N THR A 576 31.50 -21.24 -16.84
CA THR A 576 30.61 -21.57 -17.95
C THR A 576 29.25 -20.92 -17.72
N TRP A 577 28.80 -20.10 -18.67
CA TRP A 577 27.57 -19.31 -18.55
C TRP A 577 26.56 -19.70 -19.61
N SER A 578 25.30 -19.85 -19.21
CA SER A 578 24.16 -20.01 -20.10
C SER A 578 23.18 -18.86 -19.95
N THR A 579 22.54 -18.45 -21.05
CA THR A 579 21.45 -17.46 -21.01
C THR A 579 20.21 -18.11 -20.42
N LEU A 580 19.68 -17.52 -19.34
CA LEU A 580 18.45 -17.93 -18.67
C LEU A 580 17.23 -17.17 -19.20
N ALA A 581 17.42 -15.88 -19.51
CA ALA A 581 16.43 -15.03 -20.16
C ALA A 581 17.14 -13.99 -21.04
N ASP A 582 16.65 -13.78 -22.26
CA ASP A 582 17.21 -12.81 -23.20
C ASP A 582 16.23 -11.65 -23.43
N LEU A 583 16.59 -10.47 -22.94
CA LEU A 583 15.86 -9.21 -23.10
C LEU A 583 16.70 -8.19 -23.88
N THR A 584 17.64 -8.64 -24.70
CA THR A 584 18.51 -7.76 -25.50
C THR A 584 17.74 -6.95 -26.54
N ALA A 585 16.58 -7.45 -26.97
CA ALA A 585 15.68 -6.80 -27.93
C ALA A 585 14.43 -6.20 -27.27
N THR A 586 14.37 -6.10 -25.94
CA THR A 586 13.17 -5.59 -25.25
C THR A 586 12.89 -4.12 -25.59
N THR A 587 11.61 -3.79 -25.79
CA THR A 587 11.10 -2.41 -25.85
C THR A 587 10.49 -1.96 -24.52
N GLY A 588 10.49 -2.84 -23.52
CA GLY A 588 9.93 -2.57 -22.20
C GLY A 588 10.68 -1.45 -21.47
N THR A 589 9.92 -0.62 -20.78
CA THR A 589 10.42 0.52 -19.98
C THR A 589 9.95 0.48 -18.53
N GLY A 590 9.29 -0.62 -18.14
CA GLY A 590 8.88 -0.86 -16.77
C GLY A 590 10.09 -0.87 -15.84
N GLN A 591 9.97 -0.17 -14.71
CA GLN A 591 11.02 -0.11 -13.69
C GLN A 591 11.26 -1.47 -13.05
N VAL A 592 10.18 -2.22 -12.82
CA VAL A 592 10.22 -3.60 -12.32
C VAL A 592 10.01 -4.53 -13.50
N GLN A 593 10.95 -5.45 -13.72
CA GLN A 593 10.87 -6.43 -14.79
C GLN A 593 11.07 -7.84 -14.25
N VAL A 594 10.16 -8.74 -14.61
CA VAL A 594 10.14 -10.12 -14.16
C VAL A 594 10.52 -11.03 -15.31
N SER A 595 11.41 -11.99 -15.06
CA SER A 595 11.78 -13.05 -15.99
C SER A 595 11.52 -14.40 -15.34
N VAL A 596 10.72 -15.25 -15.98
CA VAL A 596 10.41 -16.61 -15.53
C VAL A 596 11.20 -17.59 -16.39
N PHE A 597 11.90 -18.52 -15.76
CA PHE A 597 12.69 -19.56 -16.43
C PHE A 597 12.85 -20.78 -15.53
N ARG A 598 13.46 -21.86 -16.01
CA ARG A 598 13.86 -23.00 -15.16
C ARG A 598 15.30 -23.35 -15.43
N ALA A 599 16.14 -23.26 -14.41
CA ALA A 599 17.57 -23.50 -14.57
C ALA A 599 18.22 -23.98 -13.27
N GLN A 600 19.31 -24.74 -13.40
CA GLN A 600 20.19 -25.03 -12.27
C GLN A 600 21.35 -24.04 -12.29
N ALA A 601 21.50 -23.24 -11.25
CA ALA A 601 22.61 -22.28 -11.14
C ALA A 601 22.96 -21.99 -9.67
N ARG A 602 24.22 -21.60 -9.46
CA ARG A 602 24.72 -21.00 -8.21
C ARG A 602 24.95 -19.50 -8.38
N TYR A 603 25.43 -19.11 -9.54
CA TYR A 603 25.71 -17.72 -9.88
C TYR A 603 24.66 -17.21 -10.86
N VAL A 604 24.13 -16.02 -10.59
CA VAL A 604 23.18 -15.33 -11.47
C VAL A 604 23.77 -13.98 -11.84
N ARG A 605 23.77 -13.63 -13.12
CA ARG A 605 24.32 -12.38 -13.63
C ARG A 605 23.29 -11.66 -14.50
N VAL A 606 23.12 -10.36 -14.29
CA VAL A 606 22.41 -9.46 -15.19
C VAL A 606 23.44 -8.66 -15.96
N THR A 607 23.49 -8.86 -17.28
CA THR A 607 24.38 -8.12 -18.17
C THR A 607 23.57 -7.12 -18.99
N VAL A 608 23.85 -5.83 -18.81
CA VAL A 608 23.20 -4.74 -19.56
C VAL A 608 23.83 -4.64 -20.94
N THR A 609 23.04 -4.87 -21.98
CA THR A 609 23.47 -4.96 -23.37
C THR A 609 23.10 -3.74 -24.20
N GLY A 610 22.19 -2.91 -23.71
CA GLY A 610 21.82 -1.65 -24.35
C GLY A 610 21.16 -0.67 -23.38
N LEU A 611 21.48 0.62 -23.54
CA LEU A 611 20.97 1.73 -22.73
C LEU A 611 20.66 2.93 -23.63
N PRO A 612 19.71 3.81 -23.27
CA PRO A 612 19.56 5.13 -23.88
C PRO A 612 20.75 6.04 -23.54
N SER A 613 20.95 7.08 -24.35
CA SER A 613 21.98 8.09 -24.06
C SER A 613 21.71 8.76 -22.72
N GLY A 614 22.76 8.86 -21.88
CA GLY A 614 22.67 9.48 -20.54
C GLY A 614 22.16 8.57 -19.43
N ALA A 615 21.87 7.29 -19.72
CA ALA A 615 21.54 6.29 -18.71
C ALA A 615 22.78 5.46 -18.34
N TRP A 616 22.82 5.01 -17.07
CA TRP A 616 23.81 4.08 -16.56
C TRP A 616 23.17 2.72 -16.26
N ALA A 617 23.95 1.64 -16.29
CA ALA A 617 23.51 0.38 -15.73
C ALA A 617 23.36 0.55 -14.22
N SER A 618 22.11 0.54 -13.72
CA SER A 618 21.83 0.72 -12.31
C SER A 618 20.60 -0.06 -11.86
N ILE A 619 20.77 -0.85 -10.81
CA ILE A 619 19.79 -1.82 -10.30
C ILE A 619 19.56 -1.52 -8.83
N ARG A 620 18.32 -1.17 -8.48
CA ARG A 620 17.85 -1.01 -7.10
C ARG A 620 17.74 -2.35 -6.38
N SER A 621 17.23 -3.36 -7.08
CA SER A 621 17.11 -4.71 -6.51
C SER A 621 17.20 -5.78 -7.60
N LEU A 622 17.99 -6.83 -7.34
CA LEU A 622 18.06 -8.08 -8.10
C LEU A 622 17.59 -9.20 -7.19
N GLU A 623 16.36 -9.63 -7.39
CA GLU A 623 15.79 -10.76 -6.67
C GLU A 623 15.86 -12.03 -7.52
N VAL A 624 16.18 -13.16 -6.88
CA VAL A 624 16.26 -14.48 -7.50
C VAL A 624 15.32 -15.42 -6.75
N TYR A 625 14.64 -16.30 -7.48
CA TYR A 625 13.64 -17.20 -6.91
C TYR A 625 13.90 -18.66 -7.28
N ASP A 626 13.53 -19.58 -6.39
CA ASP A 626 13.60 -21.03 -6.57
C ASP A 626 12.24 -21.75 -6.50
N ARG A 627 11.15 -20.98 -6.46
CA ARG A 627 9.77 -21.48 -6.48
C ARG A 627 8.99 -20.86 -7.62
N PRO A 628 8.09 -21.60 -8.31
CA PRO A 628 7.30 -21.02 -9.39
C PRO A 628 6.50 -19.83 -8.87
N PHE A 629 6.63 -18.71 -9.55
CA PHE A 629 5.96 -17.48 -9.19
C PHE A 629 5.32 -16.83 -10.41
N GLY A 630 4.20 -16.16 -10.17
CA GLY A 630 3.66 -15.17 -11.08
C GLY A 630 4.08 -13.81 -10.55
N GLY A 631 4.80 -13.04 -11.37
CA GLY A 631 4.66 -11.59 -11.23
C GLY A 631 3.20 -11.24 -11.48
N ASP A 632 2.74 -10.10 -10.95
CA ASP A 632 1.68 -9.40 -11.68
C ASP A 632 2.30 -9.13 -13.05
N THR A 633 1.96 -9.95 -14.04
CA THR A 633 2.45 -9.74 -15.41
C THR A 633 1.88 -8.43 -15.94
N GLY A 634 0.99 -7.77 -15.20
CA GLY A 634 0.18 -6.68 -15.62
C GLY A 634 -1.21 -7.22 -15.92
N THR A 635 -2.18 -6.33 -15.79
CA THR A 635 -3.46 -6.56 -16.42
C THR A 635 -3.33 -6.11 -17.86
N TYR A 636 -3.77 -6.95 -18.80
CA TYR A 636 -3.68 -6.66 -20.22
C TYR A 636 -5.05 -6.52 -20.83
N ARG A 637 -5.14 -5.67 -21.85
CA ARG A 637 -6.14 -5.84 -22.92
C ARG A 637 -5.45 -6.45 -24.13
N LEU A 638 -6.12 -7.41 -24.77
CA LEU A 638 -5.63 -8.07 -25.97
C LEU A 638 -6.36 -7.49 -27.17
N VAL A 639 -5.67 -6.72 -28.00
CA VAL A 639 -6.24 -6.00 -29.15
C VAL A 639 -6.00 -6.80 -30.43
N ASN A 640 -7.06 -7.18 -31.14
CA ASN A 640 -6.93 -7.86 -32.42
C ASN A 640 -6.39 -6.89 -33.48
N ARG A 641 -5.35 -7.31 -34.21
CA ARG A 641 -4.70 -6.48 -35.24
C ARG A 641 -5.65 -6.07 -36.37
N ARG A 642 -6.59 -6.94 -36.75
CA ARG A 642 -7.49 -6.67 -37.89
C ARG A 642 -8.59 -5.68 -37.54
N SER A 643 -9.21 -5.82 -36.38
CA SER A 643 -10.39 -5.01 -35.99
C SER A 643 -10.07 -3.84 -35.07
N GLY A 644 -8.95 -3.87 -34.36
CA GLY A 644 -8.64 -2.94 -33.27
C GLY A 644 -9.50 -3.15 -32.01
N LYS A 645 -10.31 -4.21 -31.97
CA LYS A 645 -11.20 -4.55 -30.84
C LYS A 645 -10.50 -5.49 -29.86
N VAL A 646 -11.03 -5.56 -28.65
CA VAL A 646 -10.41 -6.32 -27.55
C VAL A 646 -11.09 -7.66 -27.33
N LEU A 647 -10.31 -8.62 -26.82
CA LEU A 647 -10.80 -9.90 -26.31
C LEU A 647 -11.71 -9.68 -25.09
N ASP A 648 -12.96 -10.09 -25.19
CA ASP A 648 -14.05 -9.75 -24.26
C ASP A 648 -14.84 -11.01 -23.87
N VAL A 649 -15.18 -11.14 -22.59
CA VAL A 649 -16.17 -12.12 -22.12
C VAL A 649 -17.57 -11.55 -22.27
N GLY A 650 -18.36 -12.15 -23.17
CA GLY A 650 -19.68 -11.65 -23.56
C GLY A 650 -20.62 -11.38 -22.38
N ASN A 651 -21.32 -10.24 -22.45
CA ASN A 651 -22.21 -9.73 -21.39
C ASN A 651 -21.55 -9.58 -20.02
N ALA A 652 -20.21 -9.57 -19.97
CA ALA A 652 -19.43 -9.54 -18.75
C ALA A 652 -19.83 -10.64 -17.76
N SER A 653 -20.18 -11.82 -18.30
CA SER A 653 -20.61 -12.98 -17.54
C SER A 653 -19.48 -13.52 -16.64
N THR A 654 -19.85 -14.10 -15.50
CA THR A 654 -18.93 -14.81 -14.60
C THR A 654 -19.18 -16.32 -14.59
N ALA A 655 -20.04 -16.84 -15.48
CA ALA A 655 -20.35 -18.26 -15.58
C ALA A 655 -19.31 -19.04 -16.40
N ASP A 656 -19.16 -20.33 -16.10
CA ASP A 656 -18.46 -21.29 -16.97
C ASP A 656 -19.17 -21.42 -18.31
N GLY A 657 -18.40 -21.56 -19.40
CA GLY A 657 -18.92 -21.65 -20.76
C GLY A 657 -19.36 -20.31 -21.37
N ALA A 658 -19.10 -19.18 -20.69
CA ALA A 658 -19.44 -17.88 -21.26
C ALA A 658 -18.54 -17.58 -22.48
N ALA A 659 -19.17 -17.24 -23.60
CA ALA A 659 -18.49 -17.05 -24.87
C ALA A 659 -17.47 -15.90 -24.83
N VAL A 660 -16.32 -16.15 -25.46
CA VAL A 660 -15.30 -15.14 -25.71
C VAL A 660 -15.49 -14.57 -27.11
N ILE A 661 -15.62 -13.24 -27.16
CA ILE A 661 -15.91 -12.46 -28.35
C ILE A 661 -14.88 -11.35 -28.52
N GLN A 662 -14.96 -10.61 -29.63
CA GLN A 662 -14.35 -9.27 -29.70
C GLN A 662 -15.39 -8.17 -29.47
N TRP A 663 -14.97 -7.08 -28.82
CA TRP A 663 -15.81 -5.90 -28.58
C TRP A 663 -14.98 -4.60 -28.59
N PRO A 664 -15.56 -3.43 -28.90
CA PRO A 664 -14.90 -2.15 -28.69
C PRO A 664 -14.42 -1.98 -27.24
N SER A 665 -13.22 -1.41 -27.06
CA SER A 665 -12.68 -1.23 -25.71
C SER A 665 -13.52 -0.22 -24.93
N SER A 666 -14.06 -0.65 -23.78
CA SER A 666 -14.84 0.16 -22.84
C SER A 666 -14.11 0.38 -21.52
N GLY A 667 -12.99 -0.32 -21.30
CA GLY A 667 -12.24 -0.31 -20.03
C GLY A 667 -12.83 -1.24 -18.96
N GLY A 668 -13.93 -1.93 -19.24
CA GLY A 668 -14.57 -2.86 -18.28
C GLY A 668 -13.68 -4.05 -17.91
N THR A 669 -13.81 -4.55 -16.68
CA THR A 669 -12.99 -5.66 -16.15
C THR A 669 -13.18 -6.99 -16.88
N ASN A 670 -14.25 -7.15 -17.67
CA ASN A 670 -14.47 -8.31 -18.55
C ASN A 670 -13.61 -8.29 -19.83
N GLN A 671 -12.94 -7.17 -20.12
CA GLN A 671 -12.00 -6.98 -21.24
C GLN A 671 -10.54 -7.03 -20.80
N GLN A 672 -10.31 -7.33 -19.53
CA GLN A 672 -9.03 -7.27 -18.86
C GLN A 672 -8.59 -8.68 -18.48
N TRP A 673 -7.34 -9.02 -18.77
CA TRP A 673 -6.82 -10.37 -18.62
C TRP A 673 -5.47 -10.35 -17.91
N LYS A 674 -5.31 -11.19 -16.89
CA LYS A 674 -4.03 -11.47 -16.24
C LYS A 674 -3.38 -12.67 -16.90
N LEU A 675 -2.09 -12.58 -17.22
CA LEU A 675 -1.34 -13.70 -17.76
C LEU A 675 -0.70 -14.47 -16.60
N LEU A 676 -1.21 -15.68 -16.35
CA LEU A 676 -0.72 -16.60 -15.34
C LEU A 676 0.28 -17.56 -16.01
N PRO A 677 1.60 -17.45 -15.76
CA PRO A 677 2.58 -18.30 -16.42
C PRO A 677 2.42 -19.78 -16.01
N ASN A 678 2.63 -20.68 -16.95
CA ASN A 678 2.70 -22.12 -16.72
C ASN A 678 4.17 -22.59 -16.71
N ALA A 679 4.40 -23.78 -16.15
CA ALA A 679 5.73 -24.34 -15.98
C ALA A 679 6.52 -24.58 -17.28
N ASP A 680 5.82 -24.70 -18.41
CA ASP A 680 6.34 -25.00 -19.75
C ASP A 680 6.55 -23.75 -20.62
N GLY A 681 6.37 -22.55 -20.04
CA GLY A 681 6.45 -21.27 -20.76
C GLY A 681 5.17 -20.86 -21.49
N SER A 682 4.07 -21.63 -21.37
CA SER A 682 2.73 -21.18 -21.76
C SER A 682 2.09 -20.32 -20.66
N PHE A 683 0.87 -19.85 -20.88
CA PHE A 683 0.10 -19.00 -19.96
C PHE A 683 -1.36 -19.49 -19.87
N ARG A 684 -1.97 -19.35 -18.70
CA ARG A 684 -3.43 -19.23 -18.58
C ARG A 684 -3.78 -17.76 -18.60
N LEU A 685 -4.83 -17.38 -19.33
CA LEU A 685 -5.29 -15.99 -19.39
C LEU A 685 -6.53 -15.87 -18.48
N ALA A 686 -6.37 -15.28 -17.30
CA ALA A 686 -7.45 -15.14 -16.33
C ALA A 686 -8.19 -13.80 -16.52
N ASN A 687 -9.50 -13.85 -16.69
CA ASN A 687 -10.33 -12.66 -16.80
C ASN A 687 -10.43 -11.94 -15.44
N VAL A 688 -10.20 -10.63 -15.41
CA VAL A 688 -10.17 -9.86 -14.15
C VAL A 688 -11.54 -9.84 -13.46
N ARG A 689 -12.64 -9.85 -14.22
CA ARG A 689 -13.99 -9.80 -13.63
C ARG A 689 -14.39 -11.13 -12.98
N SER A 690 -14.16 -12.25 -13.67
CA SER A 690 -14.70 -13.55 -13.25
C SER A 690 -13.68 -14.41 -12.50
N GLY A 691 -12.38 -14.14 -12.62
CA GLY A 691 -11.30 -15.00 -12.15
C GLY A 691 -11.12 -16.30 -12.95
N LYS A 692 -11.94 -16.53 -13.99
CA LYS A 692 -11.90 -17.72 -14.85
C LYS A 692 -10.90 -17.56 -15.98
N VAL A 693 -10.48 -18.66 -16.59
CA VAL A 693 -9.41 -18.66 -17.61
C VAL A 693 -9.98 -18.89 -19.01
N LEU A 694 -9.32 -18.32 -20.02
CA LEU A 694 -9.60 -18.55 -21.43
C LEU A 694 -9.44 -20.04 -21.76
N GLU A 695 -10.48 -20.67 -22.28
CA GLU A 695 -10.55 -22.09 -22.51
C GLU A 695 -10.82 -22.43 -23.98
N SER A 696 -10.13 -23.48 -24.43
CA SER A 696 -10.50 -24.36 -25.55
C SER A 696 -11.42 -25.47 -25.02
N PRO A 697 -12.73 -25.47 -25.31
CA PRO A 697 -13.64 -26.44 -24.72
C PRO A 697 -13.24 -27.90 -24.98
N GLY A 698 -13.52 -28.81 -24.04
CA GLY A 698 -13.25 -30.25 -24.19
C GLY A 698 -13.88 -30.85 -25.46
N GLY A 699 -13.09 -31.51 -26.31
CA GLY A 699 -13.57 -32.11 -27.57
C GLY A 699 -13.73 -31.13 -28.74
N SER A 700 -13.17 -29.93 -28.65
CA SER A 700 -13.30 -28.86 -29.66
C SER A 700 -12.85 -29.28 -31.06
N ALA A 701 -13.75 -29.16 -32.03
CA ALA A 701 -13.43 -29.23 -33.46
C ALA A 701 -12.90 -27.87 -33.96
N GLN A 702 -12.27 -27.89 -35.13
CA GLN A 702 -11.86 -26.66 -35.82
C GLN A 702 -13.05 -25.71 -35.98
N GLY A 703 -12.90 -24.46 -35.58
CA GLY A 703 -13.96 -23.45 -35.61
C GLY A 703 -14.86 -23.40 -34.37
N ALA A 704 -14.62 -24.22 -33.35
CA ALA A 704 -15.31 -24.11 -32.07
C ALA A 704 -15.00 -22.76 -31.40
N GLY A 705 -16.02 -22.15 -30.77
CA GLY A 705 -15.88 -20.94 -29.99
C GLY A 705 -15.03 -21.16 -28.75
N LEU A 706 -14.21 -20.16 -28.41
CA LEU A 706 -13.57 -20.06 -27.12
C LEU A 706 -14.56 -19.55 -26.08
N ASP A 707 -14.36 -20.00 -24.86
CA ASP A 707 -15.11 -19.58 -23.69
C ASP A 707 -14.16 -19.30 -22.52
N GLN A 708 -14.75 -18.94 -21.38
CA GLN A 708 -14.06 -18.97 -20.10
C GLN A 708 -14.53 -20.15 -19.27
N TRP A 709 -13.64 -20.69 -18.45
CA TRP A 709 -13.96 -21.77 -17.53
C TRP A 709 -13.16 -21.67 -16.24
N THR A 710 -13.67 -22.33 -15.19
CA THR A 710 -12.97 -22.51 -13.92
C THR A 710 -11.61 -23.17 -14.18
N ASP A 711 -10.54 -22.56 -13.68
CA ASP A 711 -9.17 -23.05 -13.89
C ASP A 711 -8.99 -24.46 -13.31
N ASP A 712 -8.72 -25.41 -14.19
CA ASP A 712 -8.45 -26.82 -13.86
C ASP A 712 -7.01 -27.24 -14.20
N GLY A 713 -6.19 -26.31 -14.71
CA GLY A 713 -4.81 -26.55 -15.13
C GLY A 713 -4.65 -27.39 -16.40
N GLY A 714 -5.72 -27.63 -17.15
CA GLY A 714 -5.70 -28.40 -18.39
C GLY A 714 -4.88 -27.74 -19.50
N THR A 715 -4.30 -28.56 -20.39
CA THR A 715 -3.55 -28.08 -21.57
C THR A 715 -4.43 -27.31 -22.56
N ASN A 716 -5.75 -27.46 -22.45
CA ASN A 716 -6.76 -26.73 -23.19
C ASN A 716 -7.00 -25.31 -22.67
N GLN A 717 -6.60 -25.02 -21.44
CA GLN A 717 -6.63 -23.67 -20.86
C GLN A 717 -5.25 -22.97 -20.93
N SER A 718 -4.28 -23.64 -21.56
CA SER A 718 -2.89 -23.18 -21.66
C SER A 718 -2.58 -22.63 -23.05
N TRP A 719 -1.92 -21.48 -23.11
CA TRP A 719 -1.73 -20.67 -24.32
C TRP A 719 -0.29 -20.17 -24.43
N LYS A 720 0.38 -20.40 -25.55
CA LYS A 720 1.69 -19.83 -25.87
C LYS A 720 1.51 -18.50 -26.59
N LEU A 721 2.30 -17.50 -26.19
CA LEU A 721 2.46 -16.26 -26.95
C LEU A 721 3.54 -16.47 -28.00
N VAL A 722 3.14 -16.73 -29.23
CA VAL A 722 4.07 -16.91 -30.35
C VAL A 722 4.20 -15.58 -31.10
N PRO A 723 5.40 -14.99 -31.26
CA PRO A 723 5.57 -13.77 -32.03
C PRO A 723 4.99 -13.90 -33.44
N SER A 724 4.19 -12.92 -33.86
CA SER A 724 3.66 -12.83 -35.22
C SER A 724 4.74 -12.35 -36.20
N GLN A 725 4.50 -12.55 -37.50
CA GLN A 725 5.29 -11.91 -38.56
C GLN A 725 5.17 -10.38 -38.55
N ALA A 726 4.07 -9.85 -38.00
CA ALA A 726 3.94 -8.42 -37.74
C ALA A 726 4.57 -8.08 -36.38
N GLY A 727 5.64 -7.29 -36.40
CA GLY A 727 6.33 -6.85 -35.19
C GLY A 727 5.36 -6.20 -34.19
N GLY A 728 5.47 -6.58 -32.92
CA GLY A 728 4.62 -6.07 -31.83
C GLY A 728 3.30 -6.84 -31.61
N TYR A 729 3.03 -7.89 -32.39
CA TYR A 729 1.86 -8.76 -32.23
C TYR A 729 2.25 -10.21 -31.91
N HIS A 730 1.33 -10.94 -31.27
CA HIS A 730 1.50 -12.35 -30.93
C HIS A 730 0.27 -13.16 -31.36
N GLN A 731 0.50 -14.41 -31.74
CA GLN A 731 -0.54 -15.43 -31.83
C GLN A 731 -0.73 -16.07 -30.46
N LEU A 732 -1.99 -16.22 -30.04
CA LEU A 732 -2.37 -16.98 -28.84
C LEU A 732 -2.57 -18.44 -29.24
N VAL A 733 -1.53 -19.25 -29.12
CA VAL A 733 -1.53 -20.66 -29.58
C VAL A 733 -1.86 -21.60 -28.43
N ASN A 734 -2.98 -22.30 -28.51
CA ASN A 734 -3.39 -23.27 -27.49
C ASN A 734 -2.42 -24.44 -27.42
N VAL A 735 -2.02 -24.83 -26.21
CA VAL A 735 -1.02 -25.89 -25.98
C VAL A 735 -1.55 -27.26 -26.39
N ARG A 736 -2.85 -27.54 -26.17
CA ARG A 736 -3.46 -28.84 -26.53
C ARG A 736 -3.56 -29.03 -28.05
N THR A 737 -4.06 -28.02 -28.76
CA THR A 737 -4.42 -28.15 -30.18
C THR A 737 -3.36 -27.60 -31.15
N GLY A 738 -2.48 -26.72 -30.69
CA GLY A 738 -1.59 -25.96 -31.56
C GLY A 738 -2.31 -24.90 -32.41
N TRP A 739 -3.58 -24.61 -32.12
CA TRP A 739 -4.41 -23.65 -32.86
C TRP A 739 -4.49 -22.30 -32.18
N CYS A 740 -4.74 -21.26 -32.96
CA CYS A 740 -4.79 -19.88 -32.51
C CYS A 740 -6.18 -19.49 -32.02
N ALA A 741 -6.24 -18.53 -31.10
CA ALA A 741 -7.43 -17.70 -30.91
C ALA A 741 -7.63 -16.81 -32.15
N ASP A 742 -8.68 -17.09 -32.90
CA ASP A 742 -8.97 -16.53 -34.22
C ASP A 742 -10.33 -15.82 -34.19
N VAL A 743 -10.39 -14.56 -34.62
CA VAL A 743 -11.68 -13.90 -34.82
C VAL A 743 -12.36 -14.48 -36.06
N LYS A 744 -13.48 -15.19 -35.84
CA LYS A 744 -14.18 -15.96 -36.87
C LYS A 744 -14.44 -15.14 -38.13
N ASP A 745 -14.18 -15.75 -39.28
CA ASP A 745 -14.33 -15.18 -40.63
C ASP A 745 -13.56 -13.86 -40.81
N ALA A 746 -12.58 -13.63 -39.95
CA ALA A 746 -11.83 -12.38 -39.85
C ALA A 746 -12.75 -11.14 -39.77
N SER A 747 -13.88 -11.32 -39.07
CA SER A 747 -14.90 -10.29 -38.91
C SER A 747 -14.35 -9.07 -38.15
N THR A 748 -14.84 -7.89 -38.50
CA THR A 748 -14.63 -6.66 -37.72
C THR A 748 -15.89 -6.24 -36.96
N ALA A 749 -16.95 -7.06 -36.94
CA ALA A 749 -18.20 -6.75 -36.25
C ALA A 749 -18.06 -6.90 -34.73
N ASP A 750 -18.91 -6.16 -34.00
CA ASP A 750 -19.10 -6.33 -32.56
C ASP A 750 -19.68 -7.73 -32.26
N ALA A 751 -19.27 -8.32 -31.14
CA ALA A 751 -19.66 -9.66 -30.71
C ALA A 751 -19.31 -10.80 -31.68
N ALA A 752 -18.40 -10.57 -32.64
CA ALA A 752 -17.86 -11.67 -33.41
C ALA A 752 -17.12 -12.64 -32.47
N THR A 753 -17.46 -13.93 -32.59
CA THR A 753 -16.90 -14.99 -31.75
C THR A 753 -15.42 -15.18 -32.03
N VAL A 754 -14.64 -15.35 -30.96
CA VAL A 754 -13.27 -15.84 -31.07
C VAL A 754 -13.31 -17.36 -31.01
N ILE A 755 -12.78 -17.99 -32.05
CA ILE A 755 -12.80 -19.43 -32.27
C ILE A 755 -11.38 -19.99 -32.22
N GLN A 756 -11.28 -21.31 -32.26
CA GLN A 756 -10.00 -21.99 -32.48
C GLN A 756 -9.79 -22.34 -33.93
N TRP A 757 -8.66 -21.92 -34.47
CA TRP A 757 -8.32 -22.18 -35.87
C TRP A 757 -6.82 -22.45 -36.05
N PRO A 758 -6.43 -23.37 -36.97
CA PRO A 758 -5.02 -23.58 -37.30
C PRO A 758 -4.29 -22.26 -37.61
N PRO A 759 -2.99 -22.12 -37.28
CA PRO A 759 -2.23 -20.93 -37.62
C PRO A 759 -2.25 -20.68 -39.13
N THR A 760 -2.79 -19.54 -39.55
CA THR A 760 -2.83 -19.09 -40.96
C THR A 760 -1.89 -17.93 -41.23
N GLY A 761 -1.42 -17.25 -40.18
CA GLY A 761 -0.67 -15.99 -40.30
C GLY A 761 -1.57 -14.78 -40.64
N GLY A 762 -2.89 -14.95 -40.62
CA GLY A 762 -3.85 -13.88 -40.85
C GLY A 762 -3.91 -12.87 -39.70
N SER A 763 -4.19 -11.61 -40.02
CA SER A 763 -4.28 -10.52 -39.02
C SER A 763 -5.40 -10.69 -37.99
N ASN A 764 -6.38 -11.56 -38.25
CA ASN A 764 -7.43 -11.94 -37.30
C ASN A 764 -6.95 -12.92 -36.21
N GLN A 765 -5.74 -13.48 -36.33
CA GLN A 765 -5.09 -14.33 -35.33
C GLN A 765 -4.03 -13.58 -34.51
N ASP A 766 -3.76 -12.33 -34.88
CA ASP A 766 -2.71 -11.51 -34.27
C ASP A 766 -3.30 -10.61 -33.18
N TRP A 767 -2.74 -10.71 -31.98
CA TRP A 767 -3.15 -9.97 -30.80
C TRP A 767 -2.00 -9.13 -30.27
N GLN A 768 -2.26 -7.85 -30.04
CA GLN A 768 -1.37 -6.96 -29.33
C GLN A 768 -1.73 -6.98 -27.85
N LEU A 769 -0.74 -7.25 -27.00
CA LEU A 769 -0.91 -7.19 -25.56
C LEU A 769 -0.56 -5.78 -25.10
N LEU A 770 -1.55 -5.04 -24.60
CA LEU A 770 -1.36 -3.71 -24.04
C LEU A 770 -1.55 -3.78 -22.53
N ALA A 771 -0.50 -3.49 -21.76
CA ALA A 771 -0.57 -3.37 -20.32
C ALA A 771 -1.49 -2.20 -19.91
N LEU A 772 -2.23 -2.38 -18.82
CA LEU A 772 -3.17 -1.42 -18.23
C LEU A 772 -2.62 -0.78 -16.96
#